data_AF-A0A7Z9IB21-F1
#
_entry.id   AF-A0A7Z9IB21-F1
#
_cell.length_a   1.000
_cell.length_b   1.000
_cell.length_c   1.000
_cell.angle_alpha   90.00
_cell.angle_beta   90.00
_cell.angle_gamma   90.00
#
_symmetry.space_group_name_H-M   'P 1'
#
loop_
_entity.id
_entity.type
_entity.pdbx_description
1 polymer ?
#
loop_
_entity_poly.entity_id
_entity_poly.type
_entity_poly.pdbx_seq_one_letter_code
_entity_poly.pdbx_strand_id
1 'polypeptide(L)'
;GGVVVENASSDELGETLSSFNQSGSGSGGSSSGGSLLGLVGTFLGLGIIPFTIFTASKAGDYGFQDDWFRPVMWLGLAGGIVFAIAYQRRRIRRLGKDKAGRGWFYFGLVFSAAAIGAMGSVACTSLAYIYWQPAPIAHLQERLMGSEEKDESDNIIAIRFDARPRERHSGQSLPSDWGQLVAEEVRTVRKIELLGSGVTNEVVSDLHTLPELEELYILSDEIDDQVMPYIAKIKSLKTLTIVGNITDQGFKSFEQMQQLTYLDVGKTVGTNRGMQYLSKLTNLESLVVPEGVTAGGLVHLQQLQLKSFILPAVAKTDLGLEYYVAACEPQAQIDLTSWEGIQGPGLIHLRNWMPIRQVTLKVTDKALPYIEKLVGIEQLLMSESKVSDAAVEHLAGLYLHLKSLDVSETNITQQGLARLKLALPGCAITGGSLRSRIDRATYQSRYPALEFDGLESYLSVGSFKYDGSHPLTAEAWVWPELEENSGNIMGNTRQGGFSLSLTSERYAKCGFHAHRASLTLVSENSVPVRRWCHVAFVFDGDKVTLFVNGVQQSQRSVPGGHRSSRKKFMIGADPSYTNSPTGMFPGAIREVRLSRTARYDQSFTPAERFQSDAETIALYHMDAMQGDRVEDATGNGYTAWINGASWLAGQPSDGNKSPMAEGDASSQTIVGPRQKTESDNPDK
;
A
#
# COMPACT_ATOMS: atom_id res chain seq x y z
N GLY A 1 63.76 -14.36 -17.11
CA GLY A 1 63.50 -13.77 -15.78
C GLY A 1 62.24 -14.42 -15.27
N GLY A 2 62.10 -14.81 -14.01
CA GLY A 2 62.92 -14.59 -12.82
C GLY A 2 61.95 -14.87 -11.69
N VAL A 3 61.99 -16.09 -11.14
CA VAL A 3 61.29 -16.43 -9.90
C VAL A 3 62.36 -16.52 -8.84
N VAL A 4 62.40 -15.50 -8.00
CA VAL A 4 63.16 -15.49 -6.76
C VAL A 4 62.38 -16.36 -5.78
N VAL A 5 62.94 -17.53 -5.43
CA VAL A 5 62.53 -18.28 -4.25
C VAL A 5 63.40 -17.75 -3.11
N GLU A 6 62.86 -16.81 -2.35
CA GLU A 6 63.43 -16.44 -1.05
C GLU A 6 63.12 -17.58 -0.06
N ASN A 7 64.16 -17.98 0.68
CA ASN A 7 64.15 -18.92 1.80
C ASN A 7 64.24 -20.44 1.52
N ALA A 8 65.24 -20.84 0.74
CA ALA A 8 65.92 -22.12 0.95
C ALA A 8 67.42 -21.88 1.15
N SER A 9 67.95 -22.23 2.32
CA SER A 9 69.34 -21.99 2.72
C SER A 9 70.34 -22.79 1.87
N SER A 10 71.50 -22.21 1.63
CA SER A 10 72.58 -22.67 0.73
C SER A 10 73.21 -24.03 1.06
N ASP A 11 72.80 -24.69 2.12
CA ASP A 11 73.49 -25.88 2.64
C ASP A 11 72.93 -27.20 2.07
N GLU A 12 71.69 -27.24 1.55
CA GLU A 12 71.08 -28.47 1.00
C GLU A 12 71.47 -28.78 -0.48
N LEU A 13 71.97 -27.78 -1.23
CA LEU A 13 72.45 -27.98 -2.61
C LEU A 13 73.92 -28.42 -2.69
N GLY A 14 74.69 -28.26 -1.61
CA GLY A 14 76.09 -28.70 -1.52
C GLY A 14 76.27 -30.21 -1.29
N GLU A 15 75.31 -30.86 -0.62
CA GLU A 15 75.38 -32.30 -0.29
C GLU A 15 74.94 -33.22 -1.46
N THR A 16 74.10 -32.74 -2.37
CA THR A 16 73.65 -33.54 -3.53
C THR A 16 74.68 -33.57 -4.67
N LEU A 17 75.52 -32.55 -4.81
CA LEU A 17 76.57 -32.50 -5.84
C LEU A 17 77.88 -33.19 -5.41
N SER A 18 78.13 -33.30 -4.10
CA SER A 18 79.32 -33.97 -3.55
C SER A 18 79.18 -35.50 -3.48
N SER A 19 77.94 -36.03 -3.46
CA SER A 19 77.65 -37.48 -3.45
C SER A 19 77.77 -38.17 -4.81
N PHE A 20 77.86 -37.43 -5.92
CA PHE A 20 78.06 -38.02 -7.26
C PHE A 20 79.53 -38.13 -7.69
N ASN A 21 80.46 -37.53 -6.95
CA ASN A 21 81.88 -37.43 -7.34
C ASN A 21 82.83 -38.29 -6.47
N GLN A 22 82.30 -39.14 -5.59
CA GLN A 22 83.06 -40.13 -4.83
C GLN A 22 82.69 -41.56 -5.25
N SER A 23 83.18 -41.99 -6.42
CA SER A 23 83.55 -43.39 -6.65
C SER A 23 84.58 -43.48 -7.79
N GLY A 24 85.77 -44.01 -7.48
CA GLY A 24 86.73 -44.49 -8.48
C GLY A 24 87.98 -43.65 -8.70
N SER A 25 88.93 -43.73 -7.78
CA SER A 25 90.35 -43.51 -8.04
C SER A 25 90.93 -44.65 -8.90
N GLY A 26 91.81 -44.33 -9.87
CA GLY A 26 92.56 -45.36 -10.60
C GLY A 26 93.19 -44.90 -11.92
N SER A 27 94.48 -44.52 -11.85
CA SER A 27 95.53 -44.55 -12.88
C SER A 27 95.22 -44.73 -14.38
N GLY A 28 95.74 -43.81 -15.20
CA GLY A 28 96.45 -44.16 -16.44
C GLY A 28 95.74 -43.94 -17.77
N GLY A 29 96.25 -43.00 -18.57
CA GLY A 29 96.43 -43.17 -20.02
C GLY A 29 95.23 -43.03 -20.97
N SER A 30 95.22 -41.92 -21.70
CA SER A 30 94.78 -41.74 -23.11
C SER A 30 93.32 -41.99 -23.55
N SER A 31 92.78 -40.97 -24.22
CA SER A 31 91.76 -41.00 -25.28
C SER A 31 90.44 -41.75 -25.02
N SER A 32 89.42 -41.05 -24.51
CA SER A 32 88.00 -41.34 -24.82
C SER A 32 87.04 -40.30 -24.23
N GLY A 33 87.19 -39.01 -24.57
CA GLY A 33 86.24 -37.95 -24.18
C GLY A 33 84.91 -37.95 -24.95
N GLY A 34 84.60 -39.01 -25.70
CA GLY A 34 83.50 -39.03 -26.69
C GLY A 34 82.24 -39.81 -26.30
N SER A 35 82.23 -40.57 -25.20
CA SER A 35 81.14 -41.54 -24.93
C SER A 35 80.07 -41.07 -23.95
N LEU A 36 80.37 -40.18 -22.99
CA LEU A 36 79.36 -39.76 -22.00
C LEU A 36 78.38 -38.69 -22.53
N LEU A 37 78.89 -37.70 -23.29
CA LEU A 37 78.06 -36.68 -23.94
C LEU A 37 77.17 -37.25 -25.05
N GLY A 38 77.59 -38.36 -25.68
CA GLY A 38 76.80 -39.08 -26.68
C GLY A 38 75.59 -39.80 -26.08
N LEU A 39 75.70 -40.39 -24.89
CA LEU A 39 74.61 -41.09 -24.23
C LEU A 39 73.55 -40.14 -23.66
N VAL A 40 73.95 -39.02 -23.05
CA VAL A 40 73.01 -38.01 -22.53
C VAL A 40 72.23 -37.32 -23.66
N GLY A 41 72.88 -37.05 -24.80
CA GLY A 41 72.21 -36.44 -25.97
C GLY A 41 71.22 -37.38 -26.69
N THR A 42 71.44 -38.70 -26.63
CA THR A 42 70.56 -39.68 -27.28
C THR A 42 69.27 -39.91 -26.48
N PHE A 43 69.33 -39.84 -25.15
CA PHE A 43 68.14 -39.94 -24.28
C PHE A 43 67.24 -38.69 -24.38
N LEU A 44 67.80 -37.49 -24.54
CA LEU A 44 67.02 -36.26 -24.69
C LEU A 44 66.36 -36.14 -26.08
N GLY A 45 67.00 -36.62 -27.15
CA GLY A 45 66.45 -36.56 -28.51
C GLY A 45 65.35 -37.58 -28.83
N LEU A 46 65.43 -38.79 -28.26
CA LEU A 46 64.45 -39.86 -28.50
C LEU A 46 63.16 -39.72 -27.67
N GLY A 47 63.16 -38.93 -26.59
CA GLY A 47 61.95 -38.70 -25.78
C GLY A 47 61.01 -37.64 -26.36
N ILE A 48 61.52 -36.65 -27.10
CA ILE A 48 60.75 -35.47 -27.53
C ILE A 48 59.77 -35.80 -28.66
N ILE A 49 60.13 -36.68 -29.60
CA ILE A 49 59.23 -37.05 -30.70
C ILE A 49 58.03 -37.88 -30.19
N PRO A 50 58.22 -38.93 -29.37
CA PRO A 50 57.11 -39.62 -28.72
C PRO A 50 56.30 -38.71 -27.79
N PHE A 51 56.95 -37.78 -27.09
CA PHE A 51 56.25 -36.83 -26.21
C PHE A 51 55.36 -35.86 -27.00
N THR A 52 55.83 -35.35 -28.14
CA THR A 52 55.05 -34.47 -29.03
C THR A 52 53.89 -35.21 -29.70
N ILE A 53 54.08 -36.49 -30.05
CA ILE A 53 53.02 -37.36 -30.59
C ILE A 53 52.01 -37.71 -29.49
N PHE A 54 52.48 -37.99 -28.26
CA PHE A 54 51.64 -38.29 -27.11
C PHE A 54 50.77 -37.10 -26.75
N THR A 55 51.33 -35.89 -26.63
CA THR A 55 50.58 -34.66 -26.36
C THR A 55 49.58 -34.34 -27.48
N ALA A 56 49.96 -34.53 -28.75
CA ALA A 56 49.05 -34.36 -29.88
C ALA A 56 47.92 -35.43 -29.95
N SER A 57 48.15 -36.64 -29.41
CA SER A 57 47.12 -37.70 -29.35
C SER A 57 46.18 -37.52 -28.16
N LYS A 58 46.70 -37.04 -27.02
CA LYS A 58 45.94 -36.78 -25.80
C LYS A 58 45.17 -35.47 -25.82
N ALA A 59 45.53 -34.53 -26.69
CA ALA A 59 44.82 -33.25 -26.84
C ALA A 59 43.31 -33.41 -27.06
N GLY A 60 42.88 -34.45 -27.79
CA GLY A 60 41.47 -34.76 -27.99
C GLY A 60 40.74 -35.20 -26.71
N ASP A 61 41.44 -35.88 -25.80
CA ASP A 61 40.88 -36.33 -24.50
C ASP A 61 40.69 -35.16 -23.51
N TYR A 62 41.33 -34.01 -23.76
CA TYR A 62 41.23 -32.78 -22.94
C TYR A 62 40.37 -31.69 -23.59
N GLY A 63 39.57 -32.01 -24.60
CA GLY A 63 38.58 -31.08 -25.17
C GLY A 63 39.11 -30.07 -26.18
N PHE A 64 40.35 -30.22 -26.68
CA PHE A 64 40.85 -29.40 -27.80
C PHE A 64 40.20 -29.87 -29.12
N GLN A 65 38.97 -29.45 -29.40
CA GLN A 65 38.36 -29.53 -30.72
C GLN A 65 38.61 -28.19 -31.46
N ASP A 66 39.56 -28.17 -32.41
CA ASP A 66 39.39 -27.61 -33.78
C ASP A 66 40.70 -27.23 -34.52
N ASP A 67 40.56 -27.31 -35.84
CA ASP A 67 41.43 -27.28 -37.03
C ASP A 67 42.80 -26.57 -37.05
N TRP A 68 43.18 -25.76 -36.07
CA TRP A 68 44.41 -24.96 -36.15
C TRP A 68 45.60 -25.55 -35.37
N PHE A 69 45.34 -26.23 -34.25
CA PHE A 69 46.40 -26.67 -33.32
C PHE A 69 47.31 -27.74 -33.95
N ARG A 70 46.72 -28.73 -34.62
CA ARG A 70 47.45 -29.79 -35.32
C ARG A 70 48.34 -29.22 -36.46
N PRO A 71 47.84 -28.41 -37.40
CA PRO A 71 48.68 -27.84 -38.45
C PRO A 71 49.80 -26.94 -37.91
N VAL A 72 49.58 -26.16 -36.85
CA VAL A 72 50.63 -25.32 -36.24
C VAL A 72 51.77 -26.14 -35.66
N MET A 73 51.46 -27.24 -34.97
CA MET A 73 52.48 -28.17 -34.45
C MET A 73 53.27 -28.84 -35.60
N TRP A 74 52.59 -29.25 -36.67
CA TRP A 74 53.25 -29.81 -37.85
C TRP A 74 54.11 -28.79 -38.61
N LEU A 75 53.68 -27.53 -38.71
CA LEU A 75 54.45 -26.43 -39.30
C LEU A 75 55.69 -26.09 -38.46
N GLY A 76 55.57 -26.09 -37.13
CA GLY A 76 56.71 -25.91 -36.24
C GLY A 76 57.75 -27.02 -36.39
N LEU A 77 57.30 -28.27 -36.49
CA LEU A 77 58.18 -29.42 -36.74
C LEU A 77 58.86 -29.33 -38.11
N ALA A 78 58.10 -29.02 -39.17
CA ALA A 78 58.62 -28.88 -40.53
C ALA A 78 59.63 -27.71 -40.65
N GLY A 79 59.32 -26.56 -40.05
CA GLY A 79 60.20 -25.40 -40.00
C GLY A 79 61.51 -25.69 -39.27
N GLY A 80 61.44 -26.43 -38.15
CA GLY A 80 62.61 -26.88 -37.41
C GLY A 80 63.52 -27.81 -38.22
N ILE A 81 62.93 -28.74 -38.96
CA ILE A 81 63.68 -29.65 -39.85
C ILE A 81 64.35 -28.87 -41.00
N VAL A 82 63.64 -27.95 -41.64
CA VAL A 82 64.19 -27.13 -42.74
C VAL A 82 65.34 -26.25 -42.23
N PHE A 83 65.18 -25.63 -41.06
CA PHE A 83 66.23 -24.81 -40.45
C PHE A 83 67.45 -25.66 -40.06
N ALA A 84 67.25 -26.85 -39.48
CA ALA A 84 68.34 -27.78 -39.16
C ALA A 84 69.11 -28.21 -40.42
N ILE A 85 68.40 -28.53 -41.51
CA ILE A 85 69.01 -28.87 -42.81
C ILE A 85 69.79 -27.67 -43.37
N ALA A 86 69.22 -26.46 -43.33
CA ALA A 86 69.87 -25.24 -43.81
C ALA A 86 71.13 -24.90 -42.99
N TYR A 87 71.05 -25.01 -41.67
CA TYR A 87 72.16 -24.80 -40.74
C TYR A 87 73.30 -25.80 -41.00
N GLN A 88 72.99 -27.09 -41.12
CA GLN A 88 74.01 -28.11 -41.40
C GLN A 88 74.62 -27.96 -42.81
N ARG A 89 73.82 -27.57 -43.83
CA ARG A 89 74.35 -27.23 -45.16
C ARG A 89 75.34 -26.05 -45.10
N ARG A 90 75.04 -25.04 -44.30
CA ARG A 90 75.92 -23.87 -44.10
C ARG A 90 77.20 -24.24 -43.35
N ARG A 91 77.10 -25.15 -42.38
CA ARG A 91 78.23 -25.69 -41.60
C ARG A 91 79.15 -26.57 -42.45
N ILE A 92 78.61 -27.47 -43.28
CA ILE A 92 79.39 -28.31 -44.22
C ILE A 92 80.18 -27.44 -45.21
N ARG A 93 79.59 -26.33 -45.70
CA ARG A 93 80.29 -25.36 -46.57
C ARG A 93 81.47 -24.68 -45.87
N ARG A 94 81.41 -24.48 -44.54
CA ARG A 94 82.49 -23.82 -43.77
C ARG A 94 83.61 -24.77 -43.34
N LEU A 95 83.32 -26.05 -43.06
CA LEU A 95 84.28 -26.98 -42.45
C LEU A 95 84.92 -27.98 -43.43
N GLY A 96 84.40 -28.09 -44.66
CA GLY A 96 84.85 -29.06 -45.66
C GLY A 96 84.25 -30.46 -45.44
N LYS A 97 83.95 -31.19 -46.54
CA LYS A 97 83.20 -32.47 -46.52
C LYS A 97 83.87 -33.56 -45.66
N ASP A 98 85.19 -33.56 -45.57
CA ASP A 98 85.94 -34.67 -44.96
C ASP A 98 86.02 -34.58 -43.42
N LYS A 99 85.77 -33.41 -42.82
CA LYS A 99 85.73 -33.22 -41.35
C LYS A 99 84.32 -33.35 -40.75
N ALA A 100 83.27 -33.42 -41.56
CA ALA A 100 81.88 -33.37 -41.11
C ALA A 100 81.22 -34.76 -40.91
N GLY A 101 82.01 -35.78 -40.56
CA GLY A 101 81.64 -37.21 -40.58
C GLY A 101 80.16 -37.54 -40.30
N ARG A 102 79.59 -38.49 -41.06
CA ARG A 102 78.14 -38.82 -41.12
C ARG A 102 77.45 -38.91 -39.75
N GLY A 103 78.13 -39.42 -38.71
CA GLY A 103 77.57 -39.49 -37.35
C GLY A 103 77.27 -38.12 -36.72
N TRP A 104 78.15 -37.13 -36.90
CA TRP A 104 77.95 -35.76 -36.39
C TRP A 104 76.90 -34.98 -37.17
N PHE A 105 76.62 -35.36 -38.42
CA PHE A 105 75.54 -34.79 -39.21
C PHE A 105 74.18 -35.20 -38.65
N TYR A 106 73.96 -36.50 -38.40
CA TYR A 106 72.74 -36.98 -37.77
C TYR A 106 72.60 -36.46 -36.34
N PHE A 107 73.69 -36.40 -35.57
CA PHE A 107 73.68 -35.84 -34.21
C PHE A 107 73.29 -34.35 -34.19
N GLY A 108 73.88 -33.55 -35.08
CA GLY A 108 73.54 -32.14 -35.21
C GLY A 108 72.12 -31.88 -35.72
N LEU A 109 71.57 -32.76 -36.54
CA LEU A 109 70.20 -32.66 -37.06
C LEU A 109 69.17 -33.03 -35.99
N VAL A 110 69.43 -34.08 -35.21
CA VAL A 110 68.59 -34.49 -34.06
C VAL A 110 68.62 -33.42 -32.96
N PHE A 111 69.79 -32.86 -32.63
CA PHE A 111 69.89 -31.83 -31.58
C PHE A 111 69.22 -30.51 -31.97
N SER A 112 69.31 -30.11 -33.25
CA SER A 112 68.64 -28.91 -33.76
C SER A 112 67.13 -29.08 -33.82
N ALA A 113 66.65 -30.26 -34.24
CA ALA A 113 65.23 -30.59 -34.24
C ALA A 113 64.66 -30.71 -32.82
N ALA A 114 65.43 -31.27 -31.87
CA ALA A 114 65.07 -31.35 -30.46
C ALA A 114 65.01 -29.97 -29.79
N ALA A 115 65.96 -29.07 -30.07
CA ALA A 115 65.94 -27.71 -29.54
C ALA A 115 64.76 -26.88 -30.06
N ILE A 116 64.42 -27.01 -31.34
CA ILE A 116 63.29 -26.30 -31.94
C ILE A 116 61.95 -26.92 -31.55
N GLY A 117 61.89 -28.25 -31.42
CA GLY A 117 60.73 -28.97 -30.88
C GLY A 117 60.48 -28.64 -29.40
N ALA A 118 61.53 -28.48 -28.60
CA ALA A 118 61.43 -28.02 -27.22
C ALA A 118 60.98 -26.55 -27.15
N MET A 119 61.50 -25.65 -28.00
CA MET A 119 61.05 -24.25 -28.03
C MET A 119 59.61 -24.11 -28.54
N GLY A 120 59.22 -24.90 -29.55
CA GLY A 120 57.85 -24.93 -30.06
C GLY A 120 56.86 -25.57 -29.09
N SER A 121 57.27 -26.66 -28.41
CA SER A 121 56.49 -27.28 -27.35
C SER A 121 56.37 -26.35 -26.15
N VAL A 122 57.44 -25.67 -25.72
CA VAL A 122 57.38 -24.71 -24.61
C VAL A 122 56.51 -23.53 -25.00
N ALA A 123 56.62 -22.98 -26.21
CA ALA A 123 55.74 -21.92 -26.68
C ALA A 123 54.27 -22.36 -26.75
N CYS A 124 53.98 -23.58 -27.22
CA CYS A 124 52.63 -24.11 -27.31
C CYS A 124 52.08 -24.55 -25.96
N THR A 125 52.89 -25.06 -25.03
CA THR A 125 52.48 -25.34 -23.65
C THR A 125 52.36 -24.07 -22.84
N SER A 126 53.15 -23.02 -23.12
CA SER A 126 52.97 -21.70 -22.51
C SER A 126 51.72 -21.01 -23.05
N LEU A 127 51.44 -21.08 -24.36
CA LEU A 127 50.19 -20.59 -24.94
C LEU A 127 48.98 -21.40 -24.49
N ALA A 128 49.10 -22.73 -24.41
CA ALA A 128 48.08 -23.60 -23.85
C ALA A 128 47.92 -23.39 -22.34
N TYR A 129 48.97 -23.08 -21.58
CA TYR A 129 48.87 -22.73 -20.15
C TYR A 129 48.23 -21.34 -19.94
N ILE A 130 48.46 -20.41 -20.87
CA ILE A 130 47.76 -19.11 -20.92
C ILE A 130 46.28 -19.29 -21.31
N TYR A 131 45.96 -20.25 -22.19
CA TYR A 131 44.59 -20.56 -22.63
C TYR A 131 43.84 -21.58 -21.74
N TRP A 132 44.56 -22.36 -20.93
CA TRP A 132 44.06 -23.42 -20.03
C TRP A 132 44.19 -23.01 -18.56
N GLN A 133 44.19 -21.71 -18.28
CA GLN A 133 43.55 -21.28 -17.04
C GLN A 133 42.09 -21.75 -17.15
N PRO A 134 41.56 -22.60 -16.24
CA PRO A 134 40.11 -22.75 -16.16
C PRO A 134 39.54 -21.34 -16.06
N ALA A 135 38.51 -21.04 -16.86
CA ALA A 135 37.93 -19.71 -16.97
C ALA A 135 37.99 -18.95 -15.62
N PRO A 136 38.52 -17.72 -15.56
CA PRO A 136 38.77 -17.00 -14.30
C PRO A 136 37.52 -16.88 -13.41
N ILE A 137 36.35 -17.12 -13.99
CA ILE A 137 35.01 -17.08 -13.41
C ILE A 137 34.86 -17.94 -12.14
N ALA A 138 35.46 -19.15 -12.07
CA ALA A 138 35.27 -20.02 -10.91
C ALA A 138 36.00 -19.52 -9.63
N HIS A 139 37.17 -18.90 -9.78
CA HIS A 139 37.88 -18.24 -8.67
C HIS A 139 37.39 -16.82 -8.43
N LEU A 140 36.84 -16.16 -9.45
CA LEU A 140 36.23 -14.84 -9.32
C LEU A 140 35.02 -14.88 -8.39
N GLN A 141 34.13 -15.89 -8.52
CA GLN A 141 32.98 -16.02 -7.62
C GLN A 141 33.39 -16.19 -6.15
N GLU A 142 34.41 -17.02 -5.86
CA GLU A 142 34.93 -17.17 -4.49
C GLU A 142 35.60 -15.89 -3.97
N ARG A 143 36.27 -15.12 -4.83
CA ARG A 143 36.95 -13.86 -4.45
C ARG A 143 36.00 -12.67 -4.33
N LEU A 144 34.98 -12.59 -5.16
CA LEU A 144 33.98 -11.51 -5.17
C LEU A 144 32.95 -11.67 -4.04
N MET A 145 32.86 -12.86 -3.42
CA MET A 145 32.09 -13.14 -2.20
C MET A 145 30.60 -12.81 -2.33
N GLY A 146 30.01 -12.91 -3.52
CA GLY A 146 28.62 -12.55 -3.79
C GLY A 146 28.00 -13.27 -4.98
N SER A 147 26.73 -13.01 -5.26
CA SER A 147 26.08 -13.48 -6.49
C SER A 147 26.32 -12.51 -7.63
N GLU A 148 26.55 -13.04 -8.83
CA GLU A 148 26.83 -12.29 -10.05
C GLU A 148 25.70 -12.48 -11.07
N GLU A 149 25.37 -11.40 -11.78
CA GLU A 149 24.51 -11.45 -12.97
C GLU A 149 25.35 -11.14 -14.20
N LYS A 150 25.11 -11.87 -15.29
CA LYS A 150 25.86 -11.76 -16.53
C LYS A 150 24.98 -11.47 -17.73
N ASP A 151 25.53 -10.77 -18.72
CA ASP A 151 24.88 -10.54 -20.00
C ASP A 151 24.98 -11.75 -20.96
N GLU A 152 24.40 -11.62 -22.16
CA GLU A 152 24.46 -12.64 -23.22
C GLU A 152 25.89 -12.93 -23.71
N SER A 153 26.85 -12.04 -23.42
CA SER A 153 28.27 -12.17 -23.76
C SER A 153 29.12 -12.69 -22.60
N ASP A 154 28.48 -13.18 -21.53
CA ASP A 154 29.11 -13.71 -20.30
C ASP A 154 29.91 -12.66 -19.50
N ASN A 155 29.68 -11.36 -19.73
CA ASN A 155 30.26 -10.28 -18.92
C ASN A 155 29.45 -10.10 -17.65
N ILE A 156 30.13 -9.93 -16.51
CA ILE A 156 29.47 -9.61 -15.24
C ILE A 156 28.97 -8.16 -15.31
N ILE A 157 27.65 -7.98 -15.18
CA ILE A 157 26.97 -6.69 -15.25
C ILE A 157 26.39 -6.26 -13.90
N ALA A 158 26.15 -7.20 -12.98
CA ALA A 158 25.73 -6.88 -11.62
C ALA A 158 26.42 -7.78 -10.59
N ILE A 159 26.74 -7.19 -9.43
CA ILE A 159 27.30 -7.89 -8.28
C ILE A 159 26.41 -7.63 -7.07
N ARG A 160 26.05 -8.68 -6.34
CA ARG A 160 25.27 -8.59 -5.11
C ARG A 160 25.95 -9.33 -3.96
N PHE A 161 26.19 -8.60 -2.89
CA PHE A 161 26.60 -9.09 -1.58
C PHE A 161 25.43 -8.97 -0.59
N ASP A 162 25.06 -10.06 0.09
CA ASP A 162 23.98 -10.07 1.08
C ASP A 162 24.37 -10.84 2.34
N ALA A 163 24.96 -10.12 3.30
CA ALA A 163 25.31 -10.60 4.64
C ALA A 163 24.22 -10.33 5.68
N ARG A 164 22.99 -10.01 5.26
CA ARG A 164 21.88 -9.89 6.22
C ARG A 164 21.54 -11.27 6.77
N PRO A 165 21.34 -11.43 8.09
CA PRO A 165 21.06 -12.74 8.67
C PRO A 165 19.73 -13.29 8.15
N ARG A 166 19.79 -14.34 7.32
CA ARG A 166 18.58 -15.12 6.93
C ARG A 166 18.14 -16.08 8.03
N GLU A 167 19.11 -16.70 8.69
CA GLU A 167 19.02 -17.44 9.94
C GLU A 167 20.39 -17.29 10.63
N ARG A 168 20.47 -17.46 11.95
CA ARG A 168 21.69 -17.24 12.75
C ARG A 168 22.92 -17.90 12.08
N HIS A 169 24.03 -17.15 11.97
CA HIS A 169 25.40 -17.56 11.57
C HIS A 169 25.85 -17.34 10.10
N SER A 170 26.02 -16.08 9.69
CA SER A 170 27.14 -15.73 8.79
C SER A 170 27.59 -14.29 9.01
N GLY A 171 28.50 -14.08 9.96
CA GLY A 171 29.21 -12.81 10.14
C GLY A 171 30.32 -12.62 9.09
N GLN A 172 30.01 -12.84 7.81
CA GLN A 172 30.96 -12.61 6.72
C GLN A 172 31.01 -11.11 6.45
N SER A 173 32.16 -10.50 6.74
CA SER A 173 32.48 -9.13 6.32
C SER A 173 33.16 -9.18 4.96
N LEU A 174 32.93 -8.15 4.15
CA LEU A 174 33.76 -7.92 2.97
C LEU A 174 35.16 -7.47 3.42
N PRO A 175 36.24 -7.92 2.76
CA PRO A 175 37.58 -7.38 2.93
C PRO A 175 37.61 -5.87 2.61
N SER A 176 38.47 -5.11 3.30
CA SER A 176 38.58 -3.66 3.08
C SER A 176 39.04 -3.27 1.67
N ASP A 177 39.76 -4.17 0.98
CA ASP A 177 40.25 -4.03 -0.39
C ASP A 177 39.28 -4.59 -1.44
N TRP A 178 38.06 -4.99 -1.05
CA TRP A 178 37.09 -5.57 -1.97
C TRP A 178 36.75 -4.65 -3.15
N GLY A 179 36.58 -3.34 -2.90
CA GLY A 179 36.30 -2.37 -3.97
C GLY A 179 37.41 -2.31 -5.02
N GLN A 180 38.68 -2.41 -4.58
CA GLN A 180 39.83 -2.47 -5.47
C GLN A 180 39.82 -3.77 -6.29
N LEU A 181 39.55 -4.91 -5.63
CA LEU A 181 39.50 -6.21 -6.28
C LEU A 181 38.44 -6.25 -7.40
N VAL A 182 37.24 -5.72 -7.13
CA VAL A 182 36.17 -5.62 -8.14
C VAL A 182 36.62 -4.75 -9.32
N ALA A 183 37.22 -3.60 -9.03
CA ALA A 183 37.69 -2.67 -10.06
C ALA A 183 38.79 -3.21 -10.98
N GLU A 184 39.67 -4.05 -10.44
CA GLU A 184 40.76 -4.69 -11.19
C GLU A 184 40.25 -5.82 -12.09
N GLU A 185 39.28 -6.60 -11.60
CA GLU A 185 38.83 -7.84 -12.24
C GLU A 185 37.62 -7.63 -13.17
N VAL A 186 36.72 -6.68 -12.87
CA VAL A 186 35.42 -6.56 -13.55
C VAL A 186 35.06 -5.10 -13.88
N ARG A 187 35.34 -4.67 -15.11
CA ARG A 187 35.10 -3.28 -15.57
C ARG A 187 33.73 -2.99 -16.16
N THR A 188 32.95 -4.03 -16.46
CA THR A 188 31.62 -3.98 -17.11
C THR A 188 30.47 -3.88 -16.10
N VAL A 189 30.76 -3.84 -14.80
CA VAL A 189 29.73 -3.82 -13.77
C VAL A 189 28.94 -2.51 -13.84
N ARG A 190 27.63 -2.64 -14.00
CA ARG A 190 26.67 -1.54 -14.03
C ARG A 190 25.91 -1.39 -12.73
N LYS A 191 25.77 -2.47 -11.96
CA LYS A 191 24.97 -2.50 -10.73
C LYS A 191 25.71 -3.20 -9.59
N ILE A 192 25.74 -2.57 -8.42
CA ILE A 192 26.29 -3.16 -7.19
C ILE A 192 25.28 -3.06 -6.05
N GLU A 193 24.98 -4.20 -5.41
CA GLU A 193 24.18 -4.30 -4.19
C GLU A 193 25.06 -4.79 -3.02
N LEU A 194 25.20 -3.99 -1.97
CA LEU A 194 25.95 -4.32 -0.75
C LEU A 194 25.02 -4.27 0.45
N LEU A 195 24.67 -5.43 1.02
CA LEU A 195 23.63 -5.55 2.05
C LEU A 195 24.18 -6.28 3.28
N GLY A 196 23.94 -5.73 4.47
CA GLY A 196 24.26 -6.38 5.75
C GLY A 196 25.49 -5.84 6.47
N SER A 197 25.77 -6.43 7.63
CA SER A 197 26.93 -6.11 8.48
C SER A 197 28.25 -6.46 7.79
N GLY A 198 29.30 -5.67 8.05
CA GLY A 198 30.63 -5.82 7.42
C GLY A 198 30.79 -5.15 6.04
N VAL A 199 29.83 -4.30 5.65
CA VAL A 199 29.98 -3.35 4.55
C VAL A 199 30.40 -2.01 5.15
N THR A 200 31.70 -1.71 5.11
CA THR A 200 32.30 -0.47 5.67
C THR A 200 32.58 0.57 4.60
N ASN A 201 32.99 1.78 5.00
CA ASN A 201 33.33 2.87 4.07
C ASN A 201 34.48 2.48 3.12
N GLU A 202 35.45 1.70 3.60
CA GLU A 202 36.63 1.27 2.85
C GLU A 202 36.25 0.41 1.65
N VAL A 203 35.28 -0.49 1.83
CA VAL A 203 34.76 -1.38 0.77
C VAL A 203 34.27 -0.61 -0.45
N VAL A 204 33.72 0.60 -0.23
CA VAL A 204 33.13 1.46 -1.28
C VAL A 204 34.17 2.40 -1.90
N SER A 205 35.32 2.58 -1.25
CA SER A 205 36.26 3.67 -1.55
C SER A 205 36.80 3.67 -2.99
N ASP A 206 37.00 2.49 -3.57
CA ASP A 206 37.57 2.30 -4.92
C ASP A 206 36.55 2.07 -6.03
N LEU A 207 35.25 1.98 -5.71
CA LEU A 207 34.19 1.76 -6.71
C LEU A 207 34.07 2.89 -7.75
N HIS A 208 34.62 4.08 -7.46
CA HIS A 208 34.73 5.20 -8.40
C HIS A 208 35.61 4.94 -9.61
N THR A 209 36.40 3.87 -9.61
CA THR A 209 37.23 3.47 -10.74
C THR A 209 36.45 2.64 -11.78
N LEU A 210 35.24 2.18 -11.45
CA LEU A 210 34.36 1.45 -12.35
C LEU A 210 33.70 2.41 -13.37
N PRO A 211 34.01 2.31 -14.67
CA PRO A 211 33.58 3.28 -15.66
C PRO A 211 32.09 3.20 -16.01
N GLU A 212 31.45 2.05 -15.80
CA GLU A 212 30.08 1.77 -16.21
C GLU A 212 29.11 1.64 -15.03
N LEU A 213 29.55 1.91 -13.79
CA LEU A 213 28.70 1.77 -12.60
C LEU A 213 27.58 2.81 -12.59
N GLU A 214 26.35 2.37 -12.83
CA GLU A 214 25.14 3.21 -12.93
C GLU A 214 24.25 3.08 -11.69
N GLU A 215 24.26 1.94 -11.00
CA GLU A 215 23.38 1.67 -9.87
C GLU A 215 24.16 1.17 -8.65
N LEU A 216 23.95 1.82 -7.50
CA LEU A 216 24.60 1.47 -6.25
C LEU A 216 23.58 1.42 -5.11
N TYR A 217 23.48 0.26 -4.47
CA TYR A 217 22.61 0.01 -3.32
C TYR A 217 23.47 -0.39 -2.13
N ILE A 218 23.46 0.41 -1.07
CA ILE A 218 24.22 0.15 0.15
C ILE A 218 23.25 0.10 1.32
N LEU A 219 23.11 -1.06 1.95
CA LEU A 219 22.30 -1.26 3.14
C LEU A 219 23.17 -1.75 4.30
N SER A 220 23.75 -0.82 5.07
CA SER A 220 24.66 -1.13 6.18
C SER A 220 24.59 -0.07 7.28
N ASP A 221 24.59 -0.51 8.54
CA ASP A 221 24.69 0.36 9.71
C ASP A 221 26.13 0.81 10.01
N GLU A 222 27.13 0.21 9.37
CA GLU A 222 28.56 0.55 9.50
C GLU A 222 29.02 1.65 8.52
N ILE A 223 28.10 2.20 7.73
CA ILE A 223 28.37 3.28 6.78
C ILE A 223 28.03 4.63 7.43
N ASP A 224 28.91 5.62 7.27
CA ASP A 224 28.76 6.99 7.80
C ASP A 224 29.12 8.07 6.75
N ASP A 225 29.13 9.34 7.16
CA ASP A 225 29.43 10.48 6.28
C ASP A 225 30.74 10.37 5.48
N GLN A 226 31.71 9.57 5.94
CA GLN A 226 33.00 9.39 5.27
C GLN A 226 32.88 8.65 3.93
N VAL A 227 31.79 7.90 3.70
CA VAL A 227 31.57 7.21 2.42
C VAL A 227 31.27 8.20 1.27
N MET A 228 30.62 9.32 1.59
CA MET A 228 29.99 10.19 0.61
C MET A 228 30.98 10.85 -0.38
N PRO A 229 32.18 11.29 0.04
CA PRO A 229 33.21 11.78 -0.89
C PRO A 229 33.68 10.73 -1.91
N TYR A 230 33.64 9.44 -1.58
CA TYR A 230 33.98 8.37 -2.53
C TYR A 230 32.86 8.19 -3.56
N ILE A 231 31.61 8.11 -3.10
CA ILE A 231 30.44 7.98 -3.98
C ILE A 231 30.31 9.17 -4.94
N ALA A 232 30.60 10.39 -4.47
CA ALA A 232 30.54 11.59 -5.31
C ALA A 232 31.54 11.60 -6.48
N LYS A 233 32.58 10.76 -6.44
CA LYS A 233 33.53 10.58 -7.56
C LYS A 233 32.97 9.68 -8.68
N ILE A 234 31.94 8.87 -8.41
CA ILE A 234 31.31 7.97 -9.38
C ILE A 234 30.43 8.79 -10.33
N LYS A 235 31.00 9.28 -11.44
CA LYS A 235 30.30 10.19 -12.37
C LYS A 235 29.28 9.51 -13.29
N SER A 236 29.32 8.19 -13.41
CA SER A 236 28.36 7.37 -14.16
C SER A 236 27.07 7.06 -13.38
N LEU A 237 27.05 7.30 -12.06
CA LEU A 237 25.99 6.83 -11.17
C LEU A 237 24.65 7.53 -11.44
N LYS A 238 23.60 6.76 -11.75
CA LYS A 238 22.23 7.25 -12.00
C LYS A 238 21.29 6.95 -10.83
N THR A 239 21.53 5.84 -10.13
CA THR A 239 20.67 5.34 -9.05
C THR A 239 21.49 5.11 -7.80
N LEU A 240 21.11 5.75 -6.70
CA LEU A 240 21.72 5.53 -5.39
C LEU A 240 20.65 5.23 -4.35
N THR A 241 20.81 4.10 -3.65
CA THR A 241 20.11 3.83 -2.39
C THR A 241 21.15 3.66 -1.30
N ILE A 242 21.03 4.43 -0.23
CA ILE A 242 21.97 4.36 0.89
C ILE A 242 21.24 4.35 2.23
N VAL A 243 21.55 3.35 3.02
CA VAL A 243 21.13 3.20 4.42
C VAL A 243 22.40 3.19 5.25
N GLY A 244 22.40 3.98 6.32
CA GLY A 244 23.56 4.18 7.19
C GLY A 244 23.45 5.47 8.00
N ASN A 245 24.46 5.76 8.81
CA ASN A 245 24.53 6.94 9.66
C ASN A 245 24.99 8.19 8.88
N ILE A 246 24.35 8.48 7.74
CA ILE A 246 24.63 9.66 6.92
C ILE A 246 23.86 10.87 7.49
N THR A 247 24.57 11.94 7.83
CA THR A 247 24.03 13.18 8.39
C THR A 247 24.00 14.31 7.35
N ASP A 248 23.56 15.50 7.77
CA ASP A 248 23.61 16.71 6.94
C ASP A 248 25.03 17.04 6.43
N GLN A 249 26.09 16.59 7.11
CA GLN A 249 27.47 16.78 6.66
C GLN A 249 27.79 15.94 5.42
N GLY A 250 27.42 14.65 5.42
CA GLY A 250 27.57 13.78 4.26
C GLY A 250 26.75 14.26 3.06
N PHE A 251 25.55 14.81 3.31
CA PHE A 251 24.66 15.31 2.26
C PHE A 251 25.27 16.43 1.41
N LYS A 252 26.24 17.17 1.94
CA LYS A 252 26.96 18.21 1.18
C LYS A 252 27.59 17.66 -0.11
N SER A 253 27.97 16.39 -0.14
CA SER A 253 28.55 15.75 -1.32
C SER A 253 27.58 15.65 -2.51
N PHE A 254 26.26 15.66 -2.25
CA PHE A 254 25.25 15.62 -3.31
C PHE A 254 25.29 16.82 -4.26
N GLU A 255 25.86 17.96 -3.87
CA GLU A 255 26.02 19.13 -4.75
C GLU A 255 26.79 18.81 -6.05
N GLN A 256 27.63 17.77 -6.02
CA GLN A 256 28.48 17.35 -7.13
C GLN A 256 27.93 16.15 -7.92
N MET A 257 26.73 15.68 -7.59
CA MET A 257 26.14 14.43 -8.09
C MET A 257 24.92 14.66 -9.00
N GLN A 258 24.98 15.70 -9.83
CA GLN A 258 23.88 16.15 -10.70
C GLN A 258 23.43 15.10 -11.73
N GLN A 259 24.22 14.06 -11.96
CA GLN A 259 23.88 12.93 -12.83
C GLN A 259 22.78 12.01 -12.26
N LEU A 260 22.49 12.09 -10.95
CA LEU A 260 21.52 11.21 -10.30
C LEU A 260 20.10 11.44 -10.82
N THR A 261 19.40 10.33 -11.05
CA THR A 261 17.99 10.28 -11.47
C THR A 261 17.11 9.63 -10.40
N TYR A 262 17.67 8.74 -9.58
CA TYR A 262 17.01 8.12 -8.43
C TYR A 262 17.90 8.25 -7.19
N LEU A 263 17.32 8.74 -6.09
CA LEU A 263 17.98 8.84 -4.80
C LEU A 263 17.07 8.36 -3.68
N ASP A 264 17.50 7.35 -2.94
CA ASP A 264 16.88 6.92 -1.70
C ASP A 264 17.85 7.09 -0.52
N VAL A 265 17.50 8.04 0.35
CA VAL A 265 18.18 8.33 1.62
C VAL A 265 17.22 8.19 2.80
N GLY A 266 16.13 7.43 2.64
CA GLY A 266 15.04 7.33 3.62
C GLY A 266 15.47 6.81 4.98
N LYS A 267 16.45 5.90 4.99
CA LYS A 267 17.02 5.30 6.22
C LYS A 267 18.40 5.89 6.55
N THR A 268 18.49 7.22 6.48
CA THR A 268 19.64 7.99 6.95
C THR A 268 19.24 8.93 8.09
N VAL A 269 20.20 9.71 8.60
CA VAL A 269 20.03 10.62 9.75
C VAL A 269 19.97 12.10 9.30
N GLY A 270 19.82 12.35 8.00
CA GLY A 270 19.66 13.70 7.44
C GLY A 270 18.43 14.43 8.00
N THR A 271 18.53 15.75 8.15
CA THR A 271 17.49 16.63 8.70
C THR A 271 17.00 17.64 7.67
N ASN A 272 16.11 18.54 8.08
CA ASN A 272 15.65 19.66 7.25
C ASN A 272 16.81 20.48 6.66
N ARG A 273 17.94 20.61 7.37
CA ARG A 273 19.11 21.38 6.89
C ARG A 273 19.80 20.67 5.72
N GLY A 274 19.89 19.34 5.76
CA GLY A 274 20.52 18.55 4.70
C GLY A 274 19.78 18.65 3.36
N MET A 275 18.47 18.88 3.37
CA MET A 275 17.66 18.99 2.15
C MET A 275 18.12 20.11 1.20
N GLN A 276 18.77 21.17 1.71
CA GLN A 276 19.30 22.25 0.88
C GLN A 276 20.32 21.76 -0.15
N TYR A 277 21.06 20.70 0.16
CA TYR A 277 22.09 20.14 -0.73
C TYR A 277 21.47 19.32 -1.87
N LEU A 278 20.32 18.70 -1.63
CA LEU A 278 19.58 17.93 -2.64
C LEU A 278 18.94 18.83 -3.70
N SER A 279 18.72 20.12 -3.41
CA SER A 279 18.16 21.09 -4.35
C SER A 279 18.94 21.19 -5.67
N LYS A 280 20.23 20.85 -5.67
CA LYS A 280 21.11 20.92 -6.84
C LYS A 280 20.95 19.74 -7.81
N LEU A 281 20.25 18.69 -7.40
CA LEU A 281 20.04 17.48 -8.20
C LEU A 281 18.89 17.68 -9.19
N THR A 282 19.06 18.58 -10.15
CA THR A 282 17.97 19.00 -11.06
C THR A 282 17.54 17.92 -12.06
N ASN A 283 18.33 16.86 -12.24
CA ASN A 283 17.98 15.70 -13.08
C ASN A 283 17.27 14.59 -12.30
N LEU A 284 17.02 14.79 -11.01
CA LEU A 284 16.41 13.80 -10.15
C LEU A 284 14.94 13.60 -10.53
N GLU A 285 14.56 12.35 -10.77
CA GLU A 285 13.18 11.95 -11.08
C GLU A 285 12.49 11.30 -9.88
N SER A 286 13.24 10.62 -9.02
CA SER A 286 12.72 9.93 -7.84
C SER A 286 13.54 10.25 -6.59
N LEU A 287 12.86 10.64 -5.51
CA LEU A 287 13.49 10.98 -4.24
C LEU A 287 12.74 10.35 -3.05
N VAL A 288 13.48 9.69 -2.17
CA VAL A 288 13.01 9.28 -0.83
C VAL A 288 13.81 10.05 0.21
N VAL A 289 13.13 10.84 1.05
CA VAL A 289 13.78 11.68 2.07
C VAL A 289 13.86 10.99 3.43
N PRO A 290 14.82 11.37 4.30
CA PRO A 290 14.99 10.76 5.63
C PRO A 290 13.75 10.90 6.52
N GLU A 291 13.54 9.94 7.42
CA GLU A 291 12.39 9.91 8.35
C GLU A 291 12.26 11.15 9.24
N GLY A 292 13.38 11.81 9.57
CA GLY A 292 13.43 13.00 10.42
C GLY A 292 13.06 14.32 9.71
N VAL A 293 12.86 14.30 8.39
CA VAL A 293 12.53 15.52 7.63
C VAL A 293 11.07 15.90 7.83
N THR A 294 10.81 17.14 8.21
CA THR A 294 9.47 17.71 8.33
C THR A 294 9.13 18.58 7.13
N ALA A 295 7.89 19.10 7.07
CA ALA A 295 7.47 20.03 6.02
C ALA A 295 8.43 21.23 5.83
N GLY A 296 9.07 21.70 6.92
CA GLY A 296 10.03 22.79 6.85
C GLY A 296 11.29 22.49 6.03
N GLY A 297 11.68 21.21 5.90
CA GLY A 297 12.81 20.83 5.04
C GLY A 297 12.47 20.81 3.56
N LEU A 298 11.20 20.60 3.21
CA LEU A 298 10.74 20.46 1.82
C LEU A 298 10.79 21.79 1.04
N VAL A 299 10.84 22.93 1.73
CA VAL A 299 11.00 24.27 1.12
C VAL A 299 12.22 24.34 0.19
N HIS A 300 13.26 23.55 0.46
CA HIS A 300 14.47 23.54 -0.35
C HIS A 300 14.32 22.75 -1.66
N LEU A 301 13.28 21.93 -1.78
CA LEU A 301 13.11 20.96 -2.87
C LEU A 301 12.12 21.43 -3.94
N GLN A 302 11.50 22.61 -3.75
CA GLN A 302 10.44 23.14 -4.62
C GLN A 302 10.84 23.36 -6.08
N GLN A 303 12.13 23.46 -6.39
CA GLN A 303 12.62 23.67 -7.75
C GLN A 303 12.85 22.36 -8.53
N LEU A 304 12.73 21.21 -7.86
CA LEU A 304 12.83 19.91 -8.51
C LEU A 304 11.55 19.64 -9.33
N GLN A 305 11.60 18.63 -10.20
CA GLN A 305 10.47 18.20 -11.02
C GLN A 305 10.35 16.68 -10.92
N LEU A 306 10.09 16.21 -9.69
CA LEU A 306 10.10 14.79 -9.35
C LEU A 306 8.87 14.08 -9.94
N LYS A 307 9.10 12.92 -10.54
CA LYS A 307 8.03 11.99 -10.94
C LYS A 307 7.54 11.15 -9.76
N SER A 308 8.45 10.85 -8.83
CA SER A 308 8.18 10.09 -7.60
C SER A 308 8.82 10.79 -6.41
N PHE A 309 8.03 11.08 -5.39
CA PHE A 309 8.51 11.74 -4.18
C PHE A 309 7.91 11.07 -2.95
N ILE A 310 8.75 10.38 -2.17
CA ILE A 310 8.34 9.62 -0.99
C ILE A 310 8.72 10.42 0.26
N LEU A 311 7.69 10.77 1.03
CA LEU A 311 7.81 11.57 2.24
C LEU A 311 7.50 10.75 3.51
N PRO A 312 8.19 11.00 4.63
CA PRO A 312 7.80 10.46 5.92
C PRO A 312 6.49 11.07 6.41
N ALA A 313 5.78 10.36 7.29
CA ALA A 313 4.47 10.80 7.80
C ALA A 313 4.52 12.20 8.45
N VAL A 314 5.62 12.54 9.13
CA VAL A 314 5.79 13.85 9.79
C VAL A 314 5.89 15.04 8.83
N ALA A 315 6.23 14.80 7.56
CA ALA A 315 6.24 15.84 6.53
C ALA A 315 4.87 16.03 5.87
N LYS A 316 3.96 15.05 5.99
CA LYS A 316 2.64 15.04 5.32
C LYS A 316 1.60 15.93 6.01
N THR A 317 1.86 17.23 5.99
CA THR A 317 1.01 18.29 6.57
C THR A 317 0.46 19.20 5.48
N ASP A 318 -0.45 20.14 5.80
CA ASP A 318 -0.91 21.16 4.84
C ASP A 318 0.24 21.96 4.22
N LEU A 319 1.23 22.38 5.03
CA LEU A 319 2.43 23.07 4.54
C LEU A 319 3.31 22.13 3.71
N GLY A 320 3.39 20.85 4.11
CA GLY A 320 4.12 19.85 3.35
C GLY A 320 3.52 19.60 1.96
N LEU A 321 2.20 19.66 1.84
CA LEU A 321 1.49 19.48 0.58
C LEU A 321 1.80 20.62 -0.40
N GLU A 322 1.88 21.86 0.08
CA GLU A 322 2.31 23.00 -0.74
C GLU A 322 3.68 22.75 -1.38
N TYR A 323 4.65 22.31 -0.59
CA TYR A 323 6.00 22.03 -1.09
C TYR A 323 6.10 20.76 -1.92
N TYR A 324 5.33 19.73 -1.57
CA TYR A 324 5.25 18.48 -2.33
C TYR A 324 4.75 18.74 -3.75
N VAL A 325 3.65 19.49 -3.86
CA VAL A 325 3.10 19.96 -5.13
C VAL A 325 4.22 20.73 -5.83
N ALA A 326 4.78 21.81 -5.27
CA ALA A 326 5.82 22.58 -5.97
C ALA A 326 7.01 21.74 -6.53
N ALA A 327 7.42 20.67 -5.83
CA ALA A 327 8.56 19.83 -6.20
C ALA A 327 8.27 18.69 -7.18
N CYS A 328 7.00 18.33 -7.44
CA CYS A 328 6.68 17.21 -8.34
C CYS A 328 6.25 17.68 -9.73
N GLU A 329 6.39 16.81 -10.72
CA GLU A 329 5.82 17.02 -12.04
C GLU A 329 4.28 16.96 -11.95
N PRO A 330 3.53 17.89 -12.58
CA PRO A 330 2.07 17.87 -12.56
C PRO A 330 1.47 16.59 -13.15
N GLN A 331 0.54 15.99 -12.41
CA GLN A 331 -0.13 14.74 -12.78
C GLN A 331 -1.66 14.93 -12.86
N ALA A 332 -2.30 14.14 -13.71
CA ALA A 332 -3.76 14.17 -13.86
C ALA A 332 -4.50 13.58 -12.64
N GLN A 333 -3.82 12.79 -11.82
CA GLN A 333 -4.39 12.11 -10.65
C GLN A 333 -3.43 12.25 -9.48
N ILE A 334 -3.97 12.43 -8.28
CA ILE A 334 -3.19 12.41 -7.05
C ILE A 334 -3.93 11.64 -5.96
N ASP A 335 -3.21 10.73 -5.30
CA ASP A 335 -3.69 9.99 -4.14
C ASP A 335 -3.03 10.54 -2.87
N LEU A 336 -3.86 11.15 -2.02
CA LEU A 336 -3.45 11.72 -0.74
C LEU A 336 -4.07 10.96 0.45
N THR A 337 -4.55 9.73 0.27
CA THR A 337 -5.11 8.91 1.36
C THR A 337 -4.11 8.65 2.50
N SER A 338 -2.82 8.58 2.18
CA SER A 338 -1.74 8.43 3.16
C SER A 338 -1.36 9.72 3.91
N TRP A 339 -2.08 10.82 3.65
CA TRP A 339 -1.90 12.11 4.30
C TRP A 339 -2.98 12.30 5.37
N GLU A 340 -2.76 11.74 6.57
CA GLU A 340 -3.79 11.74 7.62
C GLU A 340 -4.13 13.16 8.16
N GLY A 341 -3.22 14.13 7.99
CA GLY A 341 -3.32 15.46 8.58
C GLY A 341 -3.83 16.58 7.68
N ILE A 342 -4.15 16.33 6.41
CA ILE A 342 -4.54 17.41 5.46
C ILE A 342 -6.01 17.80 5.65
N GLN A 343 -6.24 18.86 6.42
CA GLN A 343 -7.60 19.36 6.69
C GLN A 343 -7.73 20.86 6.40
N GLY A 344 -6.65 21.50 5.95
CA GLY A 344 -6.49 22.95 5.97
C GLY A 344 -6.18 23.58 4.61
N PRO A 345 -5.57 24.78 4.65
CA PRO A 345 -5.28 25.58 3.45
C PRO A 345 -4.38 24.93 2.42
N GLY A 346 -3.60 23.89 2.80
CA GLY A 346 -2.67 23.21 1.90
C GLY A 346 -3.36 22.63 0.66
N LEU A 347 -4.61 22.20 0.82
CA LEU A 347 -5.44 21.69 -0.28
C LEU A 347 -5.62 22.69 -1.42
N ILE A 348 -5.66 24.01 -1.15
CA ILE A 348 -5.86 25.04 -2.18
C ILE A 348 -4.75 24.99 -3.25
N HIS A 349 -3.54 24.54 -2.90
CA HIS A 349 -2.41 24.50 -3.83
C HIS A 349 -2.63 23.50 -4.98
N LEU A 350 -3.49 22.49 -4.78
CA LEU A 350 -3.85 21.53 -5.83
C LEU A 350 -4.53 22.18 -7.03
N ARG A 351 -5.19 23.34 -6.87
CA ARG A 351 -5.83 24.05 -7.99
C ARG A 351 -4.84 24.49 -9.07
N ASN A 352 -3.58 24.69 -8.71
CA ASN A 352 -2.52 25.13 -9.63
C ASN A 352 -1.82 23.94 -10.30
N TRP A 353 -2.16 22.70 -9.91
CA TRP A 353 -1.59 21.46 -10.42
C TRP A 353 -2.18 21.07 -11.77
N MET A 354 -2.04 21.90 -12.81
CA MET A 354 -2.58 21.53 -14.13
C MET A 354 -1.74 20.40 -14.75
N PRO A 355 -2.31 19.23 -15.13
CA PRO A 355 -3.71 19.00 -15.52
C PRO A 355 -4.52 18.10 -14.55
N ILE A 356 -4.56 18.39 -13.25
CA ILE A 356 -5.27 17.58 -12.25
C ILE A 356 -6.76 17.40 -12.59
N ARG A 357 -7.20 16.15 -12.56
CA ARG A 357 -8.59 15.73 -12.83
C ARG A 357 -9.16 14.86 -11.73
N GLN A 358 -8.33 14.07 -11.05
CA GLN A 358 -8.77 13.19 -9.97
C GLN A 358 -7.99 13.47 -8.70
N VAL A 359 -8.73 13.59 -7.59
CA VAL A 359 -8.14 13.73 -6.26
C VAL A 359 -8.77 12.68 -5.34
N THR A 360 -7.91 11.87 -4.71
CA THR A 360 -8.32 10.93 -3.66
C THR A 360 -7.88 11.47 -2.30
N LEU A 361 -8.81 11.61 -1.36
CA LEU A 361 -8.60 12.26 -0.06
C LEU A 361 -9.26 11.45 1.06
N LYS A 362 -8.66 11.47 2.27
CA LYS A 362 -9.29 11.00 3.50
C LYS A 362 -9.42 12.15 4.49
N VAL A 363 -10.62 12.75 4.58
CA VAL A 363 -10.83 14.07 5.22
C VAL A 363 -12.02 14.11 6.20
N THR A 364 -12.17 15.24 6.88
CA THR A 364 -13.32 15.60 7.72
C THR A 364 -14.00 16.87 7.19
N ASP A 365 -15.12 17.29 7.79
CA ASP A 365 -15.83 18.51 7.39
C ASP A 365 -14.95 19.78 7.39
N LYS A 366 -13.86 19.78 8.17
CA LYS A 366 -12.89 20.89 8.22
C LYS A 366 -12.23 21.20 6.86
N ALA A 367 -12.10 20.19 6.00
CA ALA A 367 -11.46 20.33 4.69
C ALA A 367 -12.39 20.94 3.62
N LEU A 368 -13.72 20.87 3.82
CA LEU A 368 -14.71 21.22 2.80
C LEU A 368 -14.59 22.66 2.24
N PRO A 369 -14.32 23.71 3.06
CA PRO A 369 -14.12 25.07 2.55
C PRO A 369 -12.88 25.25 1.67
N TYR A 370 -11.98 24.27 1.64
CA TYR A 370 -10.81 24.24 0.77
C TYR A 370 -11.06 23.38 -0.48
N ILE A 371 -11.79 22.26 -0.31
CA ILE A 371 -12.18 21.36 -1.42
C ILE A 371 -13.10 22.08 -2.42
N GLU A 372 -14.03 22.91 -1.95
CA GLU A 372 -14.90 23.69 -2.84
C GLU A 372 -14.14 24.62 -3.81
N LYS A 373 -12.88 24.94 -3.50
CA LYS A 373 -12.02 25.82 -4.30
C LYS A 373 -11.22 25.07 -5.37
N LEU A 374 -11.32 23.75 -5.42
CA LEU A 374 -10.64 22.90 -6.41
C LEU A 374 -11.40 22.88 -7.74
N VAL A 375 -11.58 24.07 -8.32
CA VAL A 375 -12.30 24.23 -9.60
C VAL A 375 -11.50 23.54 -10.71
N GLY A 376 -12.16 22.66 -11.47
CA GLY A 376 -11.57 21.95 -12.62
C GLY A 376 -11.34 20.46 -12.41
N ILE A 377 -11.49 19.95 -11.17
CA ILE A 377 -11.44 18.50 -10.93
C ILE A 377 -12.68 17.80 -11.51
N GLU A 378 -12.46 16.64 -12.11
CA GLU A 378 -13.51 15.80 -12.70
C GLU A 378 -13.93 14.67 -11.76
N GLN A 379 -13.04 14.20 -10.89
CA GLN A 379 -13.29 13.08 -9.99
C GLN A 379 -12.79 13.41 -8.58
N LEU A 380 -13.67 13.25 -7.59
CA LEU A 380 -13.35 13.43 -6.18
C LEU A 380 -13.68 12.13 -5.44
N LEU A 381 -12.65 11.45 -4.95
CA LEU A 381 -12.79 10.20 -4.23
C LEU A 381 -12.52 10.45 -2.75
N MET A 382 -13.55 10.28 -1.91
CA MET A 382 -13.49 10.55 -0.47
C MET A 382 -13.98 9.35 0.34
N SER A 383 -13.72 8.13 -0.13
CA SER A 383 -14.08 6.93 0.62
C SER A 383 -13.47 6.95 2.02
N GLU A 384 -14.21 6.46 3.01
CA GLU A 384 -13.81 6.44 4.44
C GLU A 384 -13.53 7.83 5.06
N SER A 385 -13.92 8.91 4.39
CA SER A 385 -13.81 10.25 4.95
C SER A 385 -14.90 10.50 6.00
N LYS A 386 -14.55 11.11 7.14
CA LYS A 386 -15.51 11.44 8.21
C LYS A 386 -16.26 12.75 7.90
N VAL A 387 -16.70 12.91 6.65
CA VAL A 387 -17.51 14.04 6.18
C VAL A 387 -19.00 13.78 6.40
N SER A 388 -19.73 14.79 6.85
CA SER A 388 -21.18 14.74 7.14
C SER A 388 -22.00 15.43 6.04
N ASP A 389 -23.30 15.58 6.25
CA ASP A 389 -24.21 16.29 5.34
C ASP A 389 -23.84 17.77 5.12
N ALA A 390 -22.93 18.34 5.92
CA ALA A 390 -22.30 19.64 5.65
C ALA A 390 -21.60 19.69 4.28
N ALA A 391 -21.14 18.53 3.77
CA ALA A 391 -20.52 18.42 2.45
C ALA A 391 -21.46 18.87 1.31
N VAL A 392 -22.78 18.78 1.47
CA VAL A 392 -23.75 19.16 0.45
C VAL A 392 -23.54 20.60 -0.03
N GLU A 393 -23.37 21.53 0.90
CA GLU A 393 -23.29 22.97 0.57
C GLU A 393 -21.98 23.32 -0.14
N HIS A 394 -20.87 22.74 0.32
CA HIS A 394 -19.54 22.98 -0.23
C HIS A 394 -19.33 22.28 -1.59
N LEU A 395 -19.73 21.01 -1.70
CA LEU A 395 -19.52 20.24 -2.93
C LEU A 395 -20.45 20.70 -4.07
N ALA A 396 -21.59 21.33 -3.76
CA ALA A 396 -22.45 21.95 -4.76
C ALA A 396 -21.71 22.98 -5.62
N GLY A 397 -20.67 23.64 -5.09
CA GLY A 397 -19.83 24.58 -5.85
C GLY A 397 -19.06 23.94 -7.01
N LEU A 398 -18.89 22.62 -7.02
CA LEU A 398 -18.13 21.88 -8.03
C LEU A 398 -18.98 21.37 -9.20
N TYR A 399 -20.28 21.72 -9.25
CA TYR A 399 -21.26 21.18 -10.19
C TYR A 399 -20.93 21.32 -11.68
N LEU A 400 -20.08 22.29 -12.07
CA LEU A 400 -19.71 22.53 -13.46
C LEU A 400 -18.72 21.50 -14.02
N HIS A 401 -17.88 20.92 -13.17
CA HIS A 401 -16.73 20.10 -13.61
C HIS A 401 -16.74 18.68 -13.05
N LEU A 402 -17.36 18.48 -11.89
CA LEU A 402 -17.33 17.19 -11.21
C LEU A 402 -18.23 16.18 -11.92
N LYS A 403 -17.62 15.09 -12.41
CA LYS A 403 -18.26 13.98 -13.12
C LYS A 403 -18.43 12.75 -12.25
N SER A 404 -17.55 12.54 -11.27
CA SER A 404 -17.61 11.41 -10.35
C SER A 404 -17.32 11.85 -8.93
N LEU A 405 -18.14 11.39 -7.98
CA LEU A 405 -17.99 11.62 -6.56
C LEU A 405 -18.17 10.30 -5.81
N ASP A 406 -17.15 9.87 -5.08
CA ASP A 406 -17.25 8.74 -4.15
C ASP A 406 -17.31 9.24 -2.72
N VAL A 407 -18.42 8.92 -2.04
CA VAL A 407 -18.69 9.21 -0.64
C VAL A 407 -19.00 7.93 0.15
N SER A 408 -18.46 6.79 -0.29
CA SER A 408 -18.59 5.50 0.38
C SER A 408 -17.95 5.54 1.76
N GLU A 409 -18.59 4.88 2.73
CA GLU A 409 -18.06 4.81 4.11
C GLU A 409 -17.84 6.20 4.77
N THR A 410 -18.62 7.20 4.35
CA THR A 410 -18.64 8.53 4.98
C THR A 410 -19.76 8.66 6.02
N ASN A 411 -19.80 9.79 6.75
CA ASN A 411 -20.92 10.16 7.62
C ASN A 411 -22.05 10.90 6.88
N ILE A 412 -21.99 10.96 5.54
CA ILE A 412 -23.08 11.51 4.73
C ILE A 412 -24.28 10.56 4.85
N THR A 413 -25.39 11.10 5.32
CA THR A 413 -26.66 10.39 5.44
C THR A 413 -27.28 10.19 4.07
N GLN A 414 -28.31 9.35 3.96
CA GLN A 414 -29.06 9.25 2.72
C GLN A 414 -29.79 10.56 2.36
N GLN A 415 -30.17 11.39 3.33
CA GLN A 415 -30.70 12.73 3.06
C GLN A 415 -29.64 13.63 2.42
N GLY A 416 -28.43 13.63 2.97
CA GLY A 416 -27.28 14.33 2.41
C GLY A 416 -26.96 13.83 1.00
N LEU A 417 -26.98 12.52 0.78
CA LEU A 417 -26.77 11.92 -0.54
C LEU A 417 -27.85 12.35 -1.55
N ALA A 418 -29.13 12.37 -1.16
CA ALA A 418 -30.22 12.83 -2.02
C ALA A 418 -30.05 14.32 -2.38
N ARG A 419 -29.68 15.16 -1.41
CA ARG A 419 -29.37 16.57 -1.65
C ARG A 419 -28.15 16.76 -2.54
N LEU A 420 -27.11 15.95 -2.39
CA LEU A 420 -25.93 15.94 -3.27
C LEU A 420 -26.31 15.58 -4.72
N LYS A 421 -27.15 14.57 -4.93
CA LYS A 421 -27.64 14.20 -6.27
C LYS A 421 -28.43 15.34 -6.93
N LEU A 422 -29.21 16.09 -6.15
CA LEU A 422 -29.93 17.28 -6.65
C LEU A 422 -28.97 18.44 -6.95
N ALA A 423 -27.94 18.65 -6.12
CA ALA A 423 -26.95 19.70 -6.30
C ALA A 423 -25.97 19.43 -7.44
N LEU A 424 -25.72 18.14 -7.75
CA LEU A 424 -24.76 17.68 -8.77
C LEU A 424 -25.46 16.77 -9.80
N PRO A 425 -26.42 17.28 -10.59
CA PRO A 425 -27.31 16.45 -11.44
C PRO A 425 -26.59 15.70 -12.58
N GLY A 426 -25.36 16.09 -12.92
CA GLY A 426 -24.52 15.43 -13.94
C GLY A 426 -23.37 14.58 -13.37
N CYS A 427 -23.26 14.49 -12.05
CA CYS A 427 -22.18 13.77 -11.38
C CYS A 427 -22.63 12.35 -11.02
N ALA A 428 -21.83 11.34 -11.36
CA ALA A 428 -22.00 9.99 -10.88
C ALA A 428 -21.58 9.92 -9.40
N ILE A 429 -22.56 9.87 -8.51
CA ILE A 429 -22.32 9.80 -7.07
C ILE A 429 -22.44 8.34 -6.61
N THR A 430 -21.38 7.82 -6.01
CA THR A 430 -21.30 6.49 -5.41
C THR A 430 -21.12 6.59 -3.90
N GLY A 431 -21.65 5.62 -3.15
CA GLY A 431 -21.56 5.62 -1.68
C GLY A 431 -22.62 6.44 -0.94
N GLY A 432 -22.36 6.69 0.35
CA GLY A 432 -23.31 7.20 1.35
C GLY A 432 -23.65 6.13 2.39
N SER A 433 -23.66 6.51 3.68
CA SER A 433 -23.88 5.54 4.76
C SER A 433 -25.25 4.88 4.66
N LEU A 434 -25.28 3.55 4.74
CA LEU A 434 -26.46 2.69 4.94
C LEU A 434 -27.14 2.90 6.31
N ARG A 435 -26.98 4.05 6.95
CA ARG A 435 -27.51 4.34 8.30
C ARG A 435 -29.02 4.61 8.35
N SER A 436 -29.77 4.51 7.25
CA SER A 436 -31.24 4.60 7.28
C SER A 436 -31.96 3.25 7.40
N ARG A 437 -31.22 2.13 7.50
CA ARG A 437 -31.83 0.83 7.77
C ARG A 437 -31.63 0.49 9.24
N ILE A 438 -32.73 0.21 9.94
CA ILE A 438 -32.75 -0.38 11.27
C ILE A 438 -31.78 -1.56 11.24
N ASP A 439 -30.77 -1.52 12.11
CA ASP A 439 -29.82 -2.61 12.21
C ASP A 439 -30.59 -3.88 12.63
N ARG A 440 -30.69 -4.82 11.69
CA ARG A 440 -31.42 -6.08 11.89
C ARG A 440 -30.85 -6.90 13.03
N ALA A 441 -29.60 -6.66 13.45
CA ALA A 441 -29.00 -7.30 14.60
C ALA A 441 -29.51 -6.75 15.94
N THR A 442 -29.98 -5.49 15.99
CA THR A 442 -30.53 -4.85 17.20
C THR A 442 -32.05 -4.81 17.22
N TYR A 443 -32.72 -5.08 16.10
CA TYR A 443 -34.17 -5.22 16.03
C TYR A 443 -34.67 -6.49 16.74
N GLN A 444 -34.94 -6.36 18.03
CA GLN A 444 -35.51 -7.41 18.89
C GLN A 444 -37.03 -7.26 18.96
N SER A 445 -37.73 -7.58 17.87
CA SER A 445 -39.20 -7.64 17.87
C SER A 445 -39.68 -9.03 17.49
N ARG A 446 -40.57 -9.60 18.30
CA ARG A 446 -41.30 -10.83 17.96
C ARG A 446 -42.26 -10.62 16.78
N TYR A 447 -42.75 -9.40 16.60
CA TYR A 447 -43.76 -9.08 15.60
C TYR A 447 -43.13 -8.41 14.38
N PRO A 448 -43.57 -8.78 13.17
CA PRO A 448 -43.30 -8.02 11.95
C PRO A 448 -43.68 -6.55 12.04
N ALA A 449 -43.05 -5.74 11.19
CA ALA A 449 -43.38 -4.34 11.03
C ALA A 449 -43.05 -3.85 9.63
N LEU A 450 -43.40 -2.60 9.35
CA LEU A 450 -42.96 -1.88 8.17
C LEU A 450 -41.97 -0.79 8.58
N GLU A 451 -40.80 -0.80 7.96
CA GLU A 451 -39.72 0.17 8.10
C GLU A 451 -39.94 1.38 7.21
N PHE A 452 -39.78 2.55 7.79
CA PHE A 452 -39.83 3.85 7.13
C PHE A 452 -38.46 4.52 7.28
N ASP A 453 -37.87 4.89 6.15
CA ASP A 453 -36.51 5.45 6.05
C ASP A 453 -36.35 6.89 6.55
N GLY A 454 -37.46 7.60 6.82
CA GLY A 454 -37.44 9.03 7.17
C GLY A 454 -37.14 9.99 6.02
N LEU A 455 -37.16 9.54 4.77
CA LEU A 455 -36.79 10.31 3.57
C LEU A 455 -37.89 10.36 2.54
N GLU A 456 -38.33 9.19 2.07
CA GLU A 456 -39.31 9.04 0.99
C GLU A 456 -40.34 7.95 1.29
N SER A 457 -40.13 7.15 2.33
CA SER A 457 -41.01 6.06 2.71
C SER A 457 -42.32 6.58 3.32
N TYR A 458 -43.46 6.20 2.75
CA TYR A 458 -44.79 6.46 3.31
C TYR A 458 -45.85 5.52 2.69
N LEU A 459 -47.01 5.46 3.34
CA LEU A 459 -48.19 4.75 2.86
C LEU A 459 -49.26 5.76 2.47
N SER A 460 -49.85 5.59 1.27
CA SER A 460 -50.95 6.42 0.80
C SER A 460 -52.29 5.75 1.02
N VAL A 461 -53.18 6.40 1.78
CA VAL A 461 -54.56 5.96 2.03
C VAL A 461 -55.51 6.94 1.31
N GLY A 462 -55.68 6.73 0.00
CA GLY A 462 -56.24 7.74 -0.91
C GLY A 462 -57.73 8.09 -0.68
N SER A 463 -58.52 7.18 -0.10
CA SER A 463 -59.97 7.33 0.07
C SER A 463 -60.39 7.79 1.48
N PHE A 464 -59.54 7.64 2.48
CA PHE A 464 -59.90 7.94 3.86
C PHE A 464 -60.02 9.46 4.11
N LYS A 465 -61.15 9.86 4.68
CA LYS A 465 -61.39 11.23 5.17
C LYS A 465 -62.23 11.18 6.43
N TYR A 466 -61.85 11.99 7.41
CA TYR A 466 -62.62 12.22 8.61
C TYR A 466 -63.32 13.58 8.51
N ASP A 467 -64.64 13.59 8.70
CA ASP A 467 -65.50 14.76 8.53
C ASP A 467 -65.86 15.46 9.85
N GLY A 468 -65.56 14.83 10.99
CA GLY A 468 -65.91 15.36 12.31
C GLY A 468 -67.29 14.94 12.82
N SER A 469 -68.02 14.08 12.11
CA SER A 469 -69.41 13.70 12.45
C SER A 469 -69.55 12.79 13.68
N HIS A 470 -68.45 12.17 14.11
CA HIS A 470 -68.40 11.24 15.23
C HIS A 470 -67.08 11.42 16.01
N PRO A 471 -66.96 10.94 17.26
CA PRO A 471 -65.68 10.88 17.97
C PRO A 471 -64.59 10.14 17.19
N LEU A 472 -63.32 10.43 17.43
CA LEU A 472 -62.20 9.78 16.74
C LEU A 472 -61.15 9.31 17.72
N THR A 473 -60.78 8.03 17.63
CA THR A 473 -59.53 7.53 18.21
C THR A 473 -58.60 7.14 17.08
N ALA A 474 -57.37 7.66 17.11
CA ALA A 474 -56.32 7.29 16.19
C ALA A 474 -55.09 6.86 16.98
N GLU A 475 -54.59 5.65 16.72
CA GLU A 475 -53.52 5.06 17.50
C GLU A 475 -52.57 4.21 16.66
N ALA A 476 -51.32 4.11 17.12
CA ALA A 476 -50.29 3.32 16.47
C ALA A 476 -49.27 2.74 17.45
N TRP A 477 -48.68 1.60 17.09
CA TRP A 477 -47.44 1.09 17.68
C TRP A 477 -46.26 1.46 16.78
N VAL A 478 -45.32 2.22 17.34
CA VAL A 478 -44.17 2.77 16.60
C VAL A 478 -42.86 2.46 17.31
N TRP A 479 -41.80 2.30 16.52
CA TRP A 479 -40.42 2.18 16.96
C TRP A 479 -39.66 3.38 16.39
N PRO A 480 -39.44 4.45 17.18
CA PRO A 480 -38.74 5.64 16.71
C PRO A 480 -37.23 5.41 16.68
N GLU A 481 -36.57 5.74 15.57
CA GLU A 481 -35.11 5.67 15.44
C GLU A 481 -34.40 6.97 15.88
N LEU A 482 -35.18 8.02 16.18
CA LEU A 482 -34.74 9.41 16.28
C LEU A 482 -33.80 9.71 17.46
N GLU A 483 -32.51 9.93 17.18
CA GLU A 483 -31.59 10.63 18.12
C GLU A 483 -31.74 12.15 18.01
N GLU A 484 -31.84 12.69 16.78
CA GLU A 484 -32.17 14.10 16.47
C GLU A 484 -32.95 14.17 15.14
N ASN A 485 -34.31 14.29 15.16
CA ASN A 485 -35.19 14.64 14.01
C ASN A 485 -36.69 14.50 14.39
N SER A 486 -37.61 15.12 13.64
CA SER A 486 -39.07 14.99 13.83
C SER A 486 -39.70 14.12 12.72
N GLY A 487 -40.81 13.42 12.99
CA GLY A 487 -41.46 12.57 11.97
C GLY A 487 -42.97 12.38 12.15
N ASN A 488 -43.72 12.32 11.05
CA ASN A 488 -45.18 12.15 11.05
C ASN A 488 -45.57 10.67 10.96
N ILE A 489 -46.21 10.15 12.00
CA ILE A 489 -46.65 8.75 12.07
C ILE A 489 -47.86 8.55 11.16
N MET A 490 -48.81 9.50 11.18
CA MET A 490 -49.95 9.53 10.26
C MET A 490 -50.58 10.91 10.24
N GLY A 491 -51.20 11.30 9.13
CA GLY A 491 -51.97 12.53 9.09
C GLY A 491 -52.42 13.01 7.72
N ASN A 492 -53.20 14.09 7.77
CA ASN A 492 -53.59 14.91 6.62
C ASN A 492 -53.77 16.39 6.95
N THR A 493 -52.88 16.98 7.76
CA THR A 493 -53.11 18.28 8.44
C THR A 493 -53.14 19.52 7.56
N ARG A 494 -52.86 19.44 6.26
CA ARG A 494 -52.89 20.64 5.42
C ARG A 494 -54.32 21.04 5.08
N GLN A 495 -54.64 22.31 5.36
CA GLN A 495 -55.96 22.94 5.13
C GLN A 495 -57.11 22.35 5.97
N GLY A 496 -56.81 21.58 7.01
CA GLY A 496 -57.80 20.85 7.84
C GLY A 496 -57.19 19.54 8.34
N GLY A 497 -57.97 18.64 8.92
CA GLY A 497 -57.49 17.31 9.27
C GLY A 497 -56.75 17.23 10.60
N PHE A 498 -56.06 16.12 10.81
CA PHE A 498 -55.33 15.81 12.03
C PHE A 498 -54.02 15.08 11.71
N SER A 499 -53.10 15.04 12.67
CA SER A 499 -51.87 14.24 12.61
C SER A 499 -51.54 13.65 13.98
N LEU A 500 -50.84 12.53 13.94
CA LEU A 500 -50.03 12.03 15.04
C LEU A 500 -48.58 12.00 14.57
N SER A 501 -47.67 12.56 15.36
CA SER A 501 -46.27 12.80 14.96
C SER A 501 -45.35 12.84 16.18
N LEU A 502 -44.04 12.85 15.95
CA LEU A 502 -43.01 13.06 16.96
C LEU A 502 -42.26 14.37 16.66
N THR A 503 -41.93 15.13 17.70
CA THR A 503 -41.06 16.32 17.58
C THR A 503 -39.59 15.91 17.47
N SER A 504 -38.71 16.88 17.17
CA SER A 504 -37.25 16.68 17.17
C SER A 504 -36.69 16.25 18.53
N GLU A 505 -37.35 16.67 19.61
CA GLU A 505 -37.03 16.30 20.99
C GLU A 505 -37.79 15.04 21.45
N ARG A 506 -38.38 14.29 20.49
CA ARG A 506 -39.06 13.01 20.70
C ARG A 506 -40.33 13.11 21.56
N TYR A 507 -41.00 14.24 21.60
CA TYR A 507 -42.33 14.31 22.22
C TYR A 507 -43.40 13.88 21.22
N ALA A 508 -44.37 13.08 21.67
CA ALA A 508 -45.54 12.78 20.86
C ALA A 508 -46.36 14.06 20.67
N LYS A 509 -46.86 14.28 19.46
CA LYS A 509 -47.56 15.50 19.06
C LYS A 509 -48.79 15.16 18.25
N CYS A 510 -49.93 15.71 18.66
CA CYS A 510 -51.16 15.71 17.89
C CYS A 510 -51.43 17.11 17.32
N GLY A 511 -51.45 17.23 15.99
CA GLY A 511 -51.98 18.42 15.32
C GLY A 511 -53.45 18.19 14.99
N PHE A 512 -54.34 19.10 15.36
CA PHE A 512 -55.78 18.96 15.15
C PHE A 512 -56.39 20.28 14.67
N HIS A 513 -57.01 20.27 13.48
CA HIS A 513 -57.68 21.44 12.93
C HIS A 513 -59.17 21.45 13.28
N ALA A 514 -59.62 22.54 13.90
CA ALA A 514 -61.00 22.85 14.16
C ALA A 514 -61.52 23.94 13.22
N HIS A 515 -62.84 24.14 13.15
CA HIS A 515 -63.43 25.16 12.29
C HIS A 515 -62.95 26.58 12.61
N ARG A 516 -62.69 26.87 13.89
CA ARG A 516 -62.34 28.21 14.39
C ARG A 516 -60.93 28.32 14.98
N ALA A 517 -60.18 27.21 15.05
CA ALA A 517 -58.84 27.17 15.63
C ALA A 517 -58.01 26.01 15.05
N SER A 518 -56.69 26.07 15.18
CA SER A 518 -55.81 24.92 14.96
C SER A 518 -55.04 24.68 16.25
N LEU A 519 -55.00 23.43 16.70
CA LEU A 519 -54.44 23.06 17.98
C LEU A 519 -53.28 22.10 17.78
N THR A 520 -52.28 22.26 18.63
CA THR A 520 -51.17 21.32 18.79
C THR A 520 -51.14 20.90 20.24
N LEU A 521 -51.20 19.59 20.47
CA LEU A 521 -50.96 18.97 21.78
C LEU A 521 -49.61 18.27 21.69
N VAL A 522 -48.83 18.35 22.76
CA VAL A 522 -47.52 17.69 22.90
C VAL A 522 -47.56 16.87 24.19
N SER A 523 -46.88 15.73 24.22
CA SER A 523 -46.75 14.92 25.43
C SER A 523 -45.87 15.61 26.47
N GLU A 524 -46.09 15.31 27.74
CA GLU A 524 -45.24 15.82 28.83
C GLU A 524 -43.86 15.14 28.84
N ASN A 525 -43.84 13.85 28.47
CA ASN A 525 -42.61 13.06 28.41
C ASN A 525 -42.24 12.70 26.97
N SER A 526 -40.94 12.59 26.71
CA SER A 526 -40.44 12.08 25.44
C SER A 526 -40.71 10.58 25.30
N VAL A 527 -40.96 10.12 24.06
CA VAL A 527 -41.09 8.70 23.74
C VAL A 527 -39.71 8.03 23.75
N PRO A 528 -39.63 6.72 24.04
CA PRO A 528 -38.35 6.01 24.05
C PRO A 528 -37.77 5.87 22.63
N VAL A 529 -36.44 5.90 22.54
CA VAL A 529 -35.67 5.66 21.30
C VAL A 529 -35.39 4.18 21.16
N ARG A 530 -35.47 3.67 19.93
CA ARG A 530 -35.17 2.26 19.59
C ARG A 530 -35.92 1.26 20.46
N ARG A 531 -37.17 1.60 20.81
CA ARG A 531 -38.09 0.73 21.55
C ARG A 531 -39.49 0.96 21.03
N TRP A 532 -40.29 -0.11 21.06
CA TRP A 532 -41.70 -0.01 20.77
C TRP A 532 -42.40 0.88 21.80
N CYS A 533 -43.18 1.84 21.31
CA CYS A 533 -44.10 2.62 22.11
C CYS A 533 -45.45 2.74 21.41
N HIS A 534 -46.50 2.83 22.21
CA HIS A 534 -47.84 3.12 21.75
C HIS A 534 -48.08 4.62 21.83
N VAL A 535 -48.67 5.19 20.78
CA VAL A 535 -49.08 6.59 20.76
C VAL A 535 -50.50 6.69 20.22
N ALA A 536 -51.32 7.51 20.88
CA ALA A 536 -52.70 7.70 20.47
C ALA A 536 -53.21 9.10 20.79
N PHE A 537 -54.20 9.56 20.03
CA PHE A 537 -55.07 10.64 20.49
C PHE A 537 -56.55 10.24 20.38
N VAL A 538 -57.36 10.85 21.24
CA VAL A 538 -58.81 10.69 21.30
C VAL A 538 -59.46 12.06 21.20
N PHE A 539 -60.36 12.24 20.23
CA PHE A 539 -61.31 13.33 20.16
C PHE A 539 -62.69 12.81 20.52
N ASP A 540 -63.30 13.31 21.59
CA ASP A 540 -64.60 12.84 22.09
C ASP A 540 -65.80 13.65 21.58
N GLY A 541 -65.56 14.66 20.74
CA GLY A 541 -66.56 15.61 20.27
C GLY A 541 -66.38 17.01 20.86
N ASP A 542 -65.71 17.14 22.01
CA ASP A 542 -65.42 18.42 22.67
C ASP A 542 -63.93 18.65 22.89
N LYS A 543 -63.19 17.62 23.30
CA LYS A 543 -61.77 17.73 23.67
C LYS A 543 -60.92 16.69 22.96
N VAL A 544 -59.65 17.03 22.76
CA VAL A 544 -58.60 16.12 22.28
C VAL A 544 -57.70 15.74 23.44
N THR A 545 -57.43 14.45 23.60
CA THR A 545 -56.57 13.87 24.63
C THR A 545 -55.47 13.05 23.98
N LEU A 546 -54.21 13.27 24.37
CA LEU A 546 -53.03 12.56 23.88
C LEU A 546 -52.55 11.53 24.91
N PHE A 547 -52.22 10.32 24.45
CA PHE A 547 -51.73 9.20 25.24
C PHE A 547 -50.40 8.69 24.68
N VAL A 548 -49.50 8.29 25.58
CA VAL A 548 -48.23 7.60 25.26
C VAL A 548 -48.14 6.38 26.17
N ASN A 549 -47.93 5.19 25.59
CA ASN A 549 -47.93 3.90 26.28
C ASN A 549 -49.19 3.69 27.14
N GLY A 550 -50.33 4.20 26.66
CA GLY A 550 -51.61 4.16 27.36
C GLY A 550 -51.74 5.12 28.55
N VAL A 551 -50.70 5.89 28.89
CA VAL A 551 -50.78 6.93 29.94
C VAL A 551 -51.20 8.25 29.32
N GLN A 552 -52.24 8.89 29.89
CA GLN A 552 -52.66 10.22 29.46
C GLN A 552 -51.52 11.24 29.67
N GLN A 553 -51.20 12.02 28.63
CA GLN A 553 -50.13 13.01 28.66
C GLN A 553 -50.65 14.45 28.61
N SER A 554 -51.60 14.76 27.73
CA SER A 554 -52.13 16.12 27.61
C SER A 554 -53.55 16.14 27.06
N GLN A 555 -54.31 17.19 27.37
CA GLN A 555 -55.69 17.35 26.95
C GLN A 555 -56.02 18.81 26.67
N ARG A 556 -56.86 19.07 25.66
CA ARG A 556 -57.29 20.42 25.30
C ARG A 556 -58.68 20.43 24.69
N SER A 557 -59.51 21.39 25.11
CA SER A 557 -60.84 21.63 24.51
C SER A 557 -60.73 22.19 23.10
N VAL A 558 -61.62 21.74 22.23
CA VAL A 558 -61.69 22.04 20.80
C VAL A 558 -63.10 22.54 20.45
N PRO A 559 -63.43 23.78 20.82
CA PRO A 559 -64.76 24.34 20.56
C PRO A 559 -64.99 24.48 19.05
N GLY A 560 -66.12 23.97 18.58
CA GLY A 560 -66.56 24.09 17.18
C GLY A 560 -66.19 22.92 16.27
N GLY A 561 -65.71 21.80 16.81
CA GLY A 561 -65.56 20.52 16.08
C GLY A 561 -64.44 20.50 15.04
N HIS A 562 -64.27 19.34 14.40
CA HIS A 562 -63.18 19.08 13.45
C HIS A 562 -63.42 19.74 12.08
N ARG A 563 -62.38 20.36 11.52
CA ARG A 563 -62.39 20.84 10.13
C ARG A 563 -61.71 19.82 9.22
N SER A 564 -62.48 19.11 8.42
CA SER A 564 -61.98 18.09 7.48
C SER A 564 -60.93 18.64 6.49
N SER A 565 -59.92 17.82 6.20
CA SER A 565 -58.91 18.10 5.18
C SER A 565 -59.36 17.64 3.79
N ARG A 566 -58.93 18.38 2.76
CA ARG A 566 -59.08 17.96 1.36
C ARG A 566 -57.89 17.14 0.85
N LYS A 567 -56.86 16.94 1.68
CA LYS A 567 -55.65 16.20 1.29
C LYS A 567 -55.78 14.70 1.54
N LYS A 568 -54.91 13.94 0.86
CA LYS A 568 -54.78 12.50 1.06
C LYS A 568 -54.34 12.19 2.48
N PHE A 569 -54.86 11.11 3.06
CA PHE A 569 -54.35 10.59 4.31
C PHE A 569 -53.09 9.75 4.05
N MET A 570 -52.09 9.93 4.92
CA MET A 570 -50.81 9.25 4.81
C MET A 570 -50.44 8.61 6.14
N ILE A 571 -49.75 7.48 6.08
CA ILE A 571 -49.06 6.85 7.22
C ILE A 571 -47.55 6.94 6.94
N GLY A 572 -46.75 7.29 7.94
CA GLY A 572 -45.32 7.58 7.80
C GLY A 572 -44.97 8.94 7.20
N ALA A 573 -45.97 9.79 6.92
CA ALA A 573 -45.79 11.15 6.43
C ALA A 573 -47.03 12.03 6.71
N ASP A 574 -46.94 13.32 6.42
CA ASP A 574 -48.09 14.23 6.29
C ASP A 574 -48.04 14.93 4.91
N PRO A 575 -49.17 15.12 4.21
CA PRO A 575 -49.18 15.75 2.89
C PRO A 575 -48.74 17.22 2.92
N SER A 576 -48.22 17.71 1.81
CA SER A 576 -48.05 19.14 1.50
C SER A 576 -49.33 19.74 0.90
N TYR A 577 -49.29 21.01 0.50
CA TYR A 577 -50.39 21.62 -0.26
C TYR A 577 -50.66 20.94 -1.61
N THR A 578 -49.68 20.23 -2.19
CA THR A 578 -49.79 19.51 -3.46
C THR A 578 -50.04 18.01 -3.29
N ASN A 579 -50.29 17.52 -2.06
CA ASN A 579 -50.31 16.10 -1.70
C ASN A 579 -48.95 15.39 -1.87
N SER A 580 -47.84 16.13 -1.96
CA SER A 580 -46.52 15.52 -1.85
C SER A 580 -46.26 15.16 -0.38
N PRO A 581 -45.71 13.99 -0.05
CA PRO A 581 -45.42 13.61 1.33
C PRO A 581 -44.36 14.55 1.95
N THR A 582 -44.49 14.86 3.25
CA THR A 582 -43.56 15.72 4.01
C THR A 582 -43.41 15.26 5.45
N GLY A 583 -42.27 15.58 6.08
CA GLY A 583 -41.98 15.25 7.48
C GLY A 583 -42.06 13.74 7.72
N MET A 584 -41.31 12.98 6.94
CA MET A 584 -41.38 11.52 6.96
C MET A 584 -41.00 10.97 8.33
N PHE A 585 -41.56 9.82 8.67
CA PHE A 585 -41.24 9.12 9.90
C PHE A 585 -40.01 8.21 9.72
N PRO A 586 -38.92 8.42 10.47
CA PRO A 586 -37.83 7.45 10.54
C PRO A 586 -38.06 6.44 11.68
N GLY A 587 -38.20 5.17 11.32
CA GLY A 587 -38.43 4.11 12.28
C GLY A 587 -39.30 2.99 11.72
N ALA A 588 -39.96 2.24 12.59
CA ALA A 588 -40.91 1.20 12.18
C ALA A 588 -42.31 1.46 12.73
N ILE A 589 -43.33 1.05 11.98
CA ILE A 589 -44.73 1.03 12.43
C ILE A 589 -45.23 -0.40 12.30
N ARG A 590 -45.92 -0.90 13.34
CA ARG A 590 -46.42 -2.28 13.38
C ARG A 590 -47.95 -2.38 13.28
N GLU A 591 -48.65 -1.47 13.95
CA GLU A 591 -50.11 -1.44 14.01
C GLU A 591 -50.59 0.00 13.86
N VAL A 592 -51.66 0.21 13.09
CA VAL A 592 -52.37 1.49 13.02
C VAL A 592 -53.88 1.22 13.07
N ARG A 593 -54.60 1.92 13.96
CA ARG A 593 -56.07 1.82 14.04
C ARG A 593 -56.72 3.20 14.09
N LEU A 594 -57.79 3.35 13.30
CA LEU A 594 -58.69 4.50 13.31
C LEU A 594 -60.07 4.03 13.73
N SER A 595 -60.71 4.70 14.69
CA SER A 595 -61.99 4.28 15.26
C SER A 595 -62.97 5.43 15.37
N ARG A 596 -64.27 5.14 15.19
CA ARG A 596 -65.36 6.14 15.21
C ARG A 596 -65.93 6.43 16.59
N THR A 597 -65.29 5.90 17.63
CA THR A 597 -65.64 6.10 19.03
C THR A 597 -64.44 6.65 19.81
N ALA A 598 -64.72 7.31 20.94
CA ALA A 598 -63.70 7.65 21.93
C ALA A 598 -63.39 6.40 22.75
N ARG A 599 -62.36 5.65 22.35
CA ARG A 599 -62.04 4.35 22.99
C ARG A 599 -61.49 4.50 24.40
N TYR A 600 -60.90 5.65 24.70
CA TYR A 600 -60.19 5.90 25.95
C TYR A 600 -60.56 7.26 26.52
N ASP A 601 -61.00 7.28 27.77
CA ASP A 601 -61.32 8.48 28.55
C ASP A 601 -60.38 8.67 29.76
N GLN A 602 -59.55 7.66 30.04
CA GLN A 602 -58.53 7.61 31.07
C GLN A 602 -57.35 6.73 30.62
N SER A 603 -56.29 6.66 31.43
CA SER A 603 -55.13 5.79 31.13
C SER A 603 -55.52 4.32 31.07
N PHE A 604 -54.86 3.55 30.19
CA PHE A 604 -55.17 2.15 29.88
C PHE A 604 -53.90 1.37 29.55
N THR A 605 -54.03 0.05 29.38
CA THR A 605 -52.95 -0.80 28.85
C THR A 605 -53.20 -1.04 27.37
N PRO A 606 -52.33 -0.56 26.46
CA PRO A 606 -52.54 -0.75 25.02
C PRO A 606 -52.45 -2.22 24.63
N ALA A 607 -53.40 -2.70 23.84
CA ALA A 607 -53.33 -4.04 23.27
C ALA A 607 -52.12 -4.15 22.32
N GLU A 608 -51.37 -5.25 22.41
CA GLU A 608 -50.21 -5.45 21.52
C GLU A 608 -50.62 -5.56 20.05
N ARG A 609 -51.74 -6.26 19.80
CA ARG A 609 -52.35 -6.46 18.49
C ARG A 609 -53.76 -5.90 18.53
N PHE A 610 -54.09 -4.96 17.65
CA PHE A 610 -55.43 -4.41 17.62
C PHE A 610 -56.41 -5.39 16.99
N GLN A 611 -57.67 -5.33 17.45
CA GLN A 611 -58.77 -6.10 16.88
C GLN A 611 -59.75 -5.14 16.23
N SER A 612 -60.33 -5.58 15.11
CA SER A 612 -61.47 -4.91 14.50
C SER A 612 -62.74 -5.22 15.27
N ASP A 613 -63.64 -4.25 15.31
CA ASP A 613 -64.98 -4.32 15.89
C ASP A 613 -65.91 -3.36 15.11
N ALA A 614 -67.18 -3.26 15.50
CA ALA A 614 -68.15 -2.40 14.83
C ALA A 614 -67.78 -0.91 14.83
N GLU A 615 -66.88 -0.49 15.72
CA GLU A 615 -66.44 0.90 15.89
C GLU A 615 -65.09 1.17 15.20
N THR A 616 -64.48 0.18 14.56
CA THR A 616 -63.22 0.33 13.83
C THR A 616 -63.47 0.79 12.39
N ILE A 617 -62.86 1.91 12.01
CA ILE A 617 -63.00 2.46 10.65
C ILE A 617 -61.98 1.82 9.71
N ALA A 618 -60.72 1.76 10.13
CA ALA A 618 -59.63 1.16 9.39
C ALA A 618 -58.62 0.56 10.36
N LEU A 619 -58.05 -0.59 9.98
CA LEU A 619 -57.05 -1.32 10.76
C LEU A 619 -55.97 -1.86 9.85
N TYR A 620 -54.71 -1.50 10.12
CA TYR A 620 -53.56 -1.92 9.35
C TYR A 620 -52.61 -2.72 10.22
N HIS A 621 -52.44 -3.99 9.85
CA HIS A 621 -51.42 -4.87 10.39
C HIS A 621 -50.22 -4.86 9.45
N MET A 622 -49.05 -4.43 9.95
CA MET A 622 -47.83 -4.33 9.14
C MET A 622 -47.08 -5.67 9.15
N ASP A 623 -47.79 -6.76 8.84
CA ASP A 623 -47.30 -8.13 8.96
C ASP A 623 -47.47 -9.00 7.70
N ALA A 624 -47.84 -8.40 6.56
CA ALA A 624 -47.96 -9.14 5.30
C ALA A 624 -46.61 -9.66 4.79
N MET A 625 -45.49 -9.07 5.24
CA MET A 625 -44.10 -9.47 4.95
C MET A 625 -43.66 -9.42 3.47
N GLN A 626 -44.57 -9.07 2.57
CA GLN A 626 -44.34 -8.97 1.14
C GLN A 626 -45.47 -8.17 0.47
N GLY A 627 -45.22 -7.72 -0.76
CA GLY A 627 -46.18 -6.93 -1.54
C GLY A 627 -45.99 -5.42 -1.37
N ASP A 628 -46.78 -4.67 -2.13
CA ASP A 628 -46.73 -3.21 -2.31
C ASP A 628 -47.88 -2.48 -1.60
N ARG A 629 -48.65 -3.18 -0.77
CA ARG A 629 -49.79 -2.63 -0.04
C ARG A 629 -50.03 -3.34 1.28
N VAL A 630 -50.74 -2.65 2.16
CA VAL A 630 -51.25 -3.16 3.43
C VAL A 630 -52.76 -3.13 3.37
N GLU A 631 -53.38 -4.30 3.48
CA GLU A 631 -54.84 -4.42 3.42
C GLU A 631 -55.48 -3.90 4.70
N ASP A 632 -56.66 -3.29 4.53
CA ASP A 632 -57.50 -2.86 5.65
C ASP A 632 -58.23 -4.08 6.24
N ALA A 633 -57.81 -4.50 7.43
CA ALA A 633 -58.32 -5.69 8.11
C ALA A 633 -59.80 -5.58 8.52
N THR A 634 -60.40 -4.39 8.42
CA THR A 634 -61.85 -4.23 8.63
C THR A 634 -62.69 -4.67 7.44
N GLY A 635 -62.10 -4.70 6.23
CA GLY A 635 -62.83 -4.93 4.98
C GLY A 635 -63.57 -3.68 4.44
N ASN A 636 -63.38 -2.50 5.04
CA ASN A 636 -64.05 -1.26 4.61
C ASN A 636 -63.44 -0.62 3.35
N GLY A 637 -62.37 -1.20 2.78
CA GLY A 637 -61.80 -0.79 1.51
C GLY A 637 -60.82 0.39 1.61
N TYR A 638 -60.21 0.62 2.77
CA TYR A 638 -59.17 1.64 2.95
C TYR A 638 -57.74 1.11 2.71
N THR A 639 -57.50 0.29 1.69
CA THR A 639 -56.16 -0.27 1.41
C THR A 639 -55.08 0.82 1.33
N ALA A 640 -53.96 0.58 2.02
CA ALA A 640 -52.83 1.51 2.08
C ALA A 640 -51.70 1.08 1.14
N TRP A 641 -51.29 1.95 0.22
CA TRP A 641 -50.26 1.65 -0.78
C TRP A 641 -48.88 2.05 -0.30
N ILE A 642 -47.93 1.11 -0.33
CA ILE A 642 -46.56 1.30 0.13
C ILE A 642 -45.75 2.05 -0.93
N ASN A 643 -45.06 3.11 -0.52
CA ASN A 643 -44.09 3.83 -1.33
C ASN A 643 -42.78 3.89 -0.54
N GLY A 644 -41.71 3.25 -1.00
CA GLY A 644 -40.38 3.27 -0.37
C GLY A 644 -40.21 2.40 0.89
N ALA A 645 -41.27 2.20 1.69
CA ALA A 645 -41.18 1.49 2.97
C ALA A 645 -40.88 -0.01 2.78
N SER A 646 -40.14 -0.60 3.72
CA SER A 646 -39.61 -1.98 3.61
C SER A 646 -40.14 -2.90 4.71
N TRP A 647 -40.41 -4.16 4.37
CA TRP A 647 -40.86 -5.16 5.35
C TRP A 647 -39.75 -5.57 6.33
N LEU A 648 -40.08 -5.61 7.62
CA LEU A 648 -39.22 -6.13 8.69
C LEU A 648 -39.79 -7.44 9.24
N ALA A 649 -38.96 -8.48 9.24
CA ALA A 649 -39.32 -9.77 9.79
C ALA A 649 -39.30 -9.74 11.32
N GLY A 650 -40.32 -10.33 11.94
CA GLY A 650 -40.27 -10.67 13.36
C GLY A 650 -39.28 -11.82 13.60
N GLN A 651 -38.60 -11.80 14.75
CA GLN A 651 -37.76 -12.92 15.18
C GLN A 651 -38.65 -14.08 15.68
N PRO A 652 -38.38 -15.34 15.31
CA PRO A 652 -39.15 -16.48 15.83
C PRO A 652 -39.04 -16.51 17.35
N SER A 653 -40.17 -16.70 18.04
CA SER A 653 -40.13 -16.96 19.47
C SER A 653 -39.40 -18.28 19.69
N ASP A 654 -38.23 -18.26 20.31
CA ASP A 654 -37.70 -19.46 20.95
C ASP A 654 -38.79 -19.97 21.89
N GLY A 655 -39.38 -21.11 21.52
CA GLY A 655 -40.50 -21.71 22.20
C GLY A 655 -40.10 -22.27 23.55
N ASN A 656 -39.65 -21.42 24.49
CA ASN A 656 -39.56 -21.74 25.91
C ASN A 656 -39.27 -20.48 26.73
N LYS A 657 -40.27 -19.63 26.95
CA LYS A 657 -40.38 -18.74 28.12
C LYS A 657 -41.77 -18.09 28.15
N SER A 658 -42.53 -18.40 29.20
CA SER A 658 -43.75 -17.69 29.57
C SER A 658 -43.46 -16.20 29.82
N PRO A 659 -44.43 -15.29 29.63
CA PRO A 659 -44.18 -13.86 29.58
C PRO A 659 -43.78 -13.33 30.96
N MET A 660 -42.52 -12.91 31.12
CA MET A 660 -42.17 -11.95 32.17
C MET A 660 -42.55 -10.57 31.64
N ALA A 661 -43.36 -9.87 32.42
CA ALA A 661 -43.63 -8.45 32.25
C ALA A 661 -42.30 -7.70 32.10
N GLU A 662 -42.16 -6.91 31.03
CA GLU A 662 -41.10 -5.91 30.91
C GLU A 662 -41.39 -4.79 31.93
N GLY A 663 -41.00 -5.05 33.19
CA GLY A 663 -41.04 -4.11 34.30
C GLY A 663 -39.64 -3.60 34.64
N ASP A 664 -39.54 -2.28 34.76
CA ASP A 664 -38.58 -1.49 35.53
C ASP A 664 -37.15 -2.02 35.71
N ALA A 665 -36.25 -1.45 34.92
CA ALA A 665 -34.84 -1.33 35.30
C ALA A 665 -34.53 0.12 35.69
N SER A 666 -35.02 0.55 36.87
CA SER A 666 -34.46 1.69 37.59
C SER A 666 -34.52 1.47 39.09
N SER A 667 -33.55 0.73 39.62
CA SER A 667 -33.14 0.86 41.01
C SER A 667 -31.63 1.04 41.05
N GLN A 668 -31.17 2.25 40.71
CA GLN A 668 -29.87 2.72 41.18
C GLN A 668 -30.08 3.47 42.49
N THR A 669 -29.44 2.92 43.50
CA THR A 669 -29.37 3.34 44.89
C THR A 669 -29.00 4.82 45.02
N ILE A 670 -29.85 5.58 45.71
CA ILE A 670 -29.56 6.94 46.18
C ILE A 670 -28.48 6.82 47.26
N VAL A 671 -27.27 7.33 46.97
CA VAL A 671 -26.23 7.56 47.97
C VAL A 671 -26.47 8.94 48.59
N GLY A 672 -26.79 8.96 49.89
CA GLY A 672 -26.92 10.15 50.71
C GLY A 672 -25.60 10.88 50.97
N PRO A 673 -25.63 12.10 51.53
CA PRO A 673 -24.49 13.01 51.57
C PRO A 673 -23.41 12.57 52.56
N ARG A 674 -22.14 12.71 52.13
CA ARG A 674 -20.92 12.48 52.92
C ARG A 674 -20.90 13.35 54.18
N GLN A 675 -20.87 12.70 55.35
CA GLN A 675 -20.37 13.30 56.59
C GLN A 675 -18.85 13.47 56.49
N LYS A 676 -18.37 14.67 56.83
CA LYS A 676 -16.97 14.94 57.18
C LYS A 676 -16.67 14.27 58.53
N THR A 677 -15.64 13.45 58.58
CA THR A 677 -15.00 13.03 59.83
C THR A 677 -13.59 13.62 59.87
N GLU A 678 -13.38 14.50 60.85
CA GLU A 678 -12.06 14.88 61.37
C GLU A 678 -11.39 13.65 61.99
N SER A 679 -10.09 13.47 61.74
CA SER A 679 -9.17 12.91 62.73
C SER A 679 -7.72 13.12 62.28
N ASP A 680 -7.10 14.20 62.74
CA ASP A 680 -5.67 14.27 62.95
C ASP A 680 -5.38 13.74 64.36
N ASN A 681 -4.60 12.67 64.49
CA ASN A 681 -3.38 12.65 65.30
C ASN A 681 -2.58 11.34 65.06
N PRO A 682 -1.23 11.38 65.06
CA PRO A 682 -0.36 10.28 64.66
C PRO A 682 0.17 9.49 65.86
N ASP A 683 0.50 8.21 65.65
CA ASP A 683 1.72 7.59 66.18
C ASP A 683 1.81 6.11 65.78
N LYS A 684 3.01 5.74 65.32
CA LYS A 684 3.59 4.42 64.99
C LYS A 684 3.49 3.90 63.57
#